data_AF-A0A1V5GYU8-F1
#
_entry.id   AF-A0A1V5GYU8-F1
#
_cell.length_a   1.000
_cell.length_b   1.000
_cell.length_c   1.000
_cell.angle_alpha   90.00
_cell.angle_beta   90.00
_cell.angle_gamma   90.00
#
_symmetry.space_group_name_H-M   'P 1'
#
loop_
_entity.id
_entity.type
_entity.pdbx_description
1 polymer ?
#
loop_
_entity_poly.entity_id
_entity_poly.type
_entity_poly.pdbx_seq_one_letter_code
_entity_poly.pdbx_strand_id
1 'polypeptide(L)'
;MSQPLPAKFQRYNSLQTKRLSIVVEIEGFPGLLTSSALTRPILYGDPGLVYGEDGLVYGGGIEITEYNGGPIRSILSLDASSLTLSQRLEPEQGRGSISTLTLGFIDKDAIMTELVSPGIILDDILGKKVKIWLGYVELNFPEDYYVIFRGKVTDITQTPGLVRLALSDPNIGRRSQIFFQGQTKLSSAITDADTTINVAANGDFHKSILGPNGLYDAAIKTYLKIGDEFIEYGPSFSVPSGTFGVNTWTGVIRGSRFTTPQAHDADTDVEAWVQIEDHAIDMALKIMLSGWGGVYTSDQPLLAIRDTGDPILGNIPGALILPLNVDAKRDYGLFAGDYITLTGTASNDGTYRIVSFENLANTQNNIIVVNAALVTEATTTGTMSFRSQYDTYPITCGAKLTPDDVDVERHIYYKNTFLSADSNAYRIFISQTESSAKAFLEAQVYLPIACYSLTRNGRLSMGLTKPPVAEETLQFLTKDNILNADTLTLNRGITNRRFFNEIDWQYDERDDGSYQTLIRTLDTESLSIIKLSYVLPITSRGIRSDLNPDAQITRRTNFLLSRYKRGAVEINPLVNWEVGVQIEAGDVVALQDNGVLQIANYKTGKRLLGTQLFEVTERSMNLKSGNVQLKIISGIPSQADDRYGVISPSSLIASATVDRLTIQDSFGALYPGDEQEKWVNYIGEKIIVHDDDWNFSEEVTLVGFVPADPYTMIISPALSVAPPSGYIVDIPAYPTSLDTYVNSVYKAIHAFLDPTVSVVSGSTQAIFTVASGDIAKFNKGSIVIVHEIDWAYQSPELFIEDVDTGTNTVTLSGPCGFVPSSADFVDLIGFADLGAAYRWL
;
A
#
# COMPACT_ATOMS: atom_id res chain seq x y z
N MET A 1 4.79 -0.40 6.35
CA MET A 1 5.98 -1.10 5.85
C MET A 1 5.62 -2.56 5.60
N SER A 2 6.07 -3.15 4.48
CA SER A 2 5.99 -4.61 4.31
C SER A 2 6.82 -5.29 5.40
N GLN A 3 6.45 -6.50 5.85
CA GLN A 3 7.38 -7.25 6.68
C GLN A 3 8.63 -7.53 5.86
N PRO A 4 9.82 -7.06 6.28
CA PRO A 4 11.05 -7.39 5.58
C PRO A 4 11.23 -8.91 5.59
N LEU A 5 11.80 -9.46 4.51
CA LEU A 5 12.13 -10.87 4.47
C LEU A 5 13.12 -11.20 5.61
N PRO A 6 12.96 -12.32 6.32
CA PRO A 6 13.92 -12.70 7.35
C PRO A 6 15.35 -12.75 6.78
N ALA A 7 16.33 -12.20 7.50
CA ALA A 7 17.71 -12.08 7.01
C ALA A 7 18.31 -13.43 6.60
N LYS A 8 18.02 -14.51 7.35
CA LYS A 8 18.45 -15.86 6.97
C LYS A 8 17.74 -16.38 5.72
N PHE A 9 16.47 -16.03 5.51
CA PHE A 9 15.76 -16.35 4.27
C PHE A 9 16.46 -15.72 3.08
N GLN A 10 16.78 -14.42 3.13
CA GLN A 10 17.49 -13.71 2.07
C GLN A 10 18.86 -14.34 1.80
N ARG A 11 19.62 -14.65 2.84
CA ARG A 11 20.94 -15.30 2.70
C ARG A 11 20.86 -16.68 2.06
N TYR A 12 19.90 -17.51 2.43
CA TYR A 12 19.71 -18.82 1.79
C TYR A 12 19.15 -18.69 0.38
N ASN A 13 18.39 -17.63 0.11
CA ASN A 13 17.85 -17.36 -1.19
C ASN A 13 18.95 -17.07 -2.24
N SER A 14 20.09 -16.51 -1.87
CA SER A 14 21.21 -16.29 -2.80
C SER A 14 22.04 -17.54 -3.10
N LEU A 15 21.80 -18.67 -2.40
CA LEU A 15 22.53 -19.91 -2.63
C LEU A 15 22.05 -20.64 -3.90
N GLN A 16 22.99 -21.27 -4.61
CA GLN A 16 22.71 -22.02 -5.84
C GLN A 16 21.90 -23.30 -5.59
N THR A 17 22.18 -24.00 -4.49
CA THR A 17 21.50 -25.24 -4.10
C THR A 17 20.63 -24.98 -2.88
N LYS A 18 19.32 -25.09 -3.03
CA LYS A 18 18.35 -24.87 -1.95
C LYS A 18 17.12 -25.76 -2.14
N ARG A 19 16.53 -26.23 -1.05
CA ARG A 19 15.31 -27.05 -1.07
C ARG A 19 14.18 -26.28 -0.43
N LEU A 20 13.15 -25.97 -1.22
CA LEU A 20 11.98 -25.26 -0.74
C LEU A 20 11.20 -26.09 0.28
N SER A 21 10.74 -25.43 1.32
CA SER A 21 9.86 -25.96 2.34
C SER A 21 8.61 -25.06 2.40
N ILE A 22 7.43 -25.69 2.25
CA ILE A 22 6.15 -25.02 2.36
C ILE A 22 5.45 -25.53 3.61
N VAL A 23 4.92 -24.60 4.40
CA VAL A 23 4.12 -24.87 5.60
C VAL A 23 2.74 -24.28 5.41
N VAL A 24 1.72 -25.09 5.70
CA VAL A 24 0.32 -24.71 5.60
C VAL A 24 -0.28 -24.79 7.00
N GLU A 25 -0.77 -23.65 7.46
CA GLU A 25 -1.51 -23.49 8.71
C GLU A 25 -2.98 -23.25 8.37
N ILE A 26 -3.87 -24.05 8.96
CA ILE A 26 -5.32 -23.96 8.74
C ILE A 26 -5.99 -23.63 10.07
N GLU A 27 -6.86 -22.62 10.07
CA GLU A 27 -7.59 -22.18 11.24
C GLU A 27 -8.41 -23.32 11.87
N GLY A 28 -8.22 -23.52 13.18
CA GLY A 28 -8.88 -24.55 13.96
C GLY A 28 -8.24 -25.94 13.87
N PHE A 29 -7.30 -26.17 12.95
CA PHE A 29 -6.59 -27.45 12.85
C PHE A 29 -5.44 -27.51 13.88
N PRO A 30 -5.41 -28.52 14.77
CA PRO A 30 -4.29 -28.70 15.69
C PRO A 30 -3.10 -29.30 14.94
N GLY A 31 -2.06 -28.49 14.69
CA GLY A 31 -0.82 -28.89 14.00
C GLY A 31 -0.55 -28.11 12.71
N LEU A 32 0.37 -28.62 11.89
CA LEU A 32 0.77 -28.03 10.61
C LEU A 32 0.86 -29.09 9.51
N LEU A 33 0.56 -28.69 8.27
CA LEU A 33 0.75 -29.52 7.09
C LEU A 33 1.95 -29.01 6.29
N THR A 34 2.96 -29.84 6.04
CA THR A 34 4.25 -29.39 5.50
C THR A 34 4.71 -30.24 4.32
N SER A 35 5.62 -29.70 3.51
CA SER A 35 6.31 -30.48 2.46
C SER A 35 7.55 -31.20 2.97
N SER A 36 8.09 -30.82 4.14
CA SER A 36 9.28 -31.39 4.77
C SER A 36 9.19 -31.29 6.29
N ALA A 37 10.09 -31.99 7.01
CA ALA A 37 10.27 -31.78 8.44
C ALA A 37 10.66 -30.31 8.72
N LEU A 38 10.25 -29.79 9.87
CA LEU A 38 10.53 -28.44 10.33
C LEU A 38 11.48 -28.48 11.52
N THR A 39 12.33 -27.47 11.64
CA THR A 39 13.25 -27.33 12.77
C THR A 39 13.04 -25.99 13.46
N ARG A 40 13.37 -25.90 14.74
CA ARG A 40 13.44 -24.65 15.53
C ARG A 40 14.84 -24.51 16.13
N PRO A 41 15.31 -23.29 16.46
CA PRO A 41 16.57 -23.15 17.18
C PRO A 41 16.52 -23.89 18.52
N ILE A 42 17.65 -24.45 18.91
CA ILE A 42 17.86 -25.01 20.24
C ILE A 42 17.95 -23.87 21.26
N LEU A 43 17.15 -23.94 22.32
CA LEU A 43 17.09 -22.96 23.40
C LEU A 43 17.58 -23.57 24.72
N TYR A 44 18.06 -22.69 25.62
CA TYR A 44 18.48 -23.11 26.95
C TYR A 44 17.29 -23.63 27.77
N GLY A 45 17.44 -24.86 28.28
CA GLY A 45 16.41 -25.56 29.04
C GLY A 45 15.47 -26.42 28.18
N ASP A 46 15.78 -26.61 26.89
CA ASP A 46 14.98 -27.48 26.03
C ASP A 46 14.86 -28.91 26.60
N PRO A 47 13.65 -29.49 26.68
CA PRO A 47 13.45 -30.81 27.25
C PRO A 47 14.25 -31.88 26.51
N GLY A 48 15.00 -32.69 27.25
CA GLY A 48 15.80 -33.78 26.68
C GLY A 48 17.16 -33.36 26.13
N LEU A 49 17.57 -32.09 26.30
CA LEU A 49 18.86 -31.59 25.84
C LEU A 49 19.75 -31.24 27.04
N VAL A 50 20.86 -31.96 27.22
CA VAL A 50 21.84 -31.69 28.28
C VAL A 50 23.05 -30.97 27.68
N TYR A 51 23.31 -29.76 28.16
CA TYR A 51 24.45 -28.97 27.71
C TYR A 51 25.78 -29.69 27.99
N GLY A 52 26.59 -29.88 26.94
CA GLY A 52 27.87 -30.58 27.02
C GLY A 52 27.83 -32.06 26.63
N GLU A 53 26.68 -32.58 26.18
CA GLU A 53 26.62 -33.92 25.57
C GLU A 53 27.42 -34.01 24.26
N ASP A 54 28.00 -35.18 24.04
CA ASP A 54 28.81 -35.47 22.87
C ASP A 54 27.93 -35.45 21.61
N GLY A 55 28.28 -34.64 20.62
CA GLY A 55 27.48 -34.42 19.40
C GLY A 55 26.53 -33.23 19.42
N LEU A 56 26.40 -32.49 20.53
CA LEU A 56 25.64 -31.23 20.56
C LEU A 56 26.35 -30.15 19.73
N VAL A 57 25.69 -29.69 18.66
CA VAL A 57 26.18 -28.59 17.82
C VAL A 57 25.54 -27.27 18.26
N TYR A 58 26.34 -26.35 18.77
CA TYR A 58 25.89 -24.99 19.09
C TYR A 58 25.42 -24.27 17.82
N GLY A 59 24.22 -23.71 17.86
CA GLY A 59 23.56 -23.11 16.70
C GLY A 59 22.83 -24.11 15.79
N GLY A 60 22.72 -25.38 16.17
CA GLY A 60 21.87 -26.36 15.50
C GLY A 60 20.37 -26.16 15.78
N GLY A 61 19.54 -26.85 15.01
CA GLY A 61 18.08 -26.89 15.19
C GLY A 61 17.60 -28.25 15.70
N ILE A 62 16.48 -28.26 16.42
CA ILE A 62 15.76 -29.47 16.83
C ILE A 62 14.50 -29.61 15.99
N GLU A 63 14.15 -30.85 15.61
CA GLU A 63 12.92 -31.12 14.86
C GLU A 63 11.70 -30.76 15.69
N ILE A 64 10.76 -30.05 15.06
CA ILE A 64 9.48 -29.72 15.67
C ILE A 64 8.51 -30.85 15.34
N THR A 65 8.00 -31.53 16.35
CA THR A 65 7.01 -32.60 16.18
C THR A 65 5.57 -32.14 16.42
N GLU A 66 5.40 -31.06 17.18
CA GLU A 66 4.09 -30.50 17.55
C GLU A 66 4.07 -28.97 17.43
N TYR A 67 2.92 -28.44 17.02
CA TYR A 67 2.65 -27.00 16.91
C TYR A 67 1.18 -26.75 17.25
N ASN A 68 0.88 -25.70 18.03
CA ASN A 68 -0.47 -25.39 18.51
C ASN A 68 -1.22 -26.60 19.11
N GLY A 69 -0.51 -27.46 19.84
CA GLY A 69 -1.09 -28.63 20.51
C GLY A 69 -1.42 -29.82 19.60
N GLY A 70 -0.96 -29.82 18.34
CA GLY A 70 -1.13 -30.97 17.44
C GLY A 70 0.12 -31.28 16.60
N PRO A 71 0.16 -32.46 15.94
CA PRO A 71 1.36 -32.94 15.26
C PRO A 71 1.64 -32.20 13.95
N ILE A 72 2.92 -32.04 13.63
CA ILE A 72 3.37 -31.57 12.31
C ILE A 72 3.43 -32.76 11.34
N ARG A 73 2.83 -32.61 10.16
CA ARG A 73 2.66 -33.70 9.18
C ARG A 73 3.23 -33.32 7.82
N SER A 74 4.29 -34.02 7.41
CA SER A 74 4.89 -33.86 6.08
C SER A 74 4.13 -34.60 4.98
N ILE A 75 2.92 -34.14 4.66
CA ILE A 75 2.01 -34.78 3.69
C ILE A 75 1.68 -33.90 2.47
N LEU A 76 2.22 -32.68 2.40
CA LEU A 76 2.04 -31.80 1.23
C LEU A 76 2.86 -32.32 0.04
N SER A 77 2.19 -32.57 -1.08
CA SER A 77 2.82 -32.98 -2.33
C SER A 77 2.94 -31.81 -3.31
N LEU A 78 4.18 -31.40 -3.58
CA LEU A 78 4.47 -30.31 -4.52
C LEU A 78 4.10 -30.68 -5.97
N ASP A 79 4.13 -31.98 -6.33
CA ASP A 79 3.76 -32.45 -7.66
C ASP A 79 2.25 -32.49 -7.90
N ALA A 80 1.46 -32.69 -6.84
CA ALA A 80 0.01 -32.67 -6.90
C ALA A 80 -0.58 -31.25 -6.77
N SER A 81 0.27 -30.25 -6.53
CA SER A 81 -0.09 -28.85 -6.27
C SER A 81 0.15 -27.97 -7.50
N SER A 82 -0.70 -26.96 -7.72
CA SER A 82 -0.45 -25.89 -8.69
C SER A 82 0.21 -24.72 -7.99
N LEU A 83 1.54 -24.69 -7.97
CA LEU A 83 2.32 -23.71 -7.23
C LEU A 83 2.64 -22.44 -8.05
N THR A 84 1.67 -21.98 -8.83
CA THR A 84 1.78 -20.70 -9.54
C THR A 84 0.92 -19.67 -8.83
N LEU A 85 1.53 -18.61 -8.34
CA LEU A 85 0.83 -17.45 -7.78
C LEU A 85 0.99 -16.27 -8.73
N SER A 86 -0.11 -15.83 -9.35
CA SER A 86 -0.10 -14.65 -10.21
C SER A 86 -0.97 -13.53 -9.64
N GLN A 87 -0.49 -12.31 -9.82
CA GLN A 87 -1.15 -11.06 -9.49
C GLN A 87 -1.20 -10.22 -10.76
N ARG A 88 -2.34 -9.59 -11.02
CA ARG A 88 -2.55 -8.70 -12.16
C ARG A 88 -3.32 -7.46 -11.74
N LEU A 89 -2.80 -6.32 -12.14
CA LEU A 89 -3.34 -4.99 -11.90
C LEU A 89 -3.86 -4.38 -13.20
N GLU A 90 -4.98 -3.67 -13.09
CA GLU A 90 -5.55 -2.82 -14.12
C GLU A 90 -5.81 -1.44 -13.49
N PRO A 91 -4.75 -0.63 -13.26
CA PRO A 91 -4.84 0.64 -12.54
C PRO A 91 -5.87 1.60 -13.15
N GLU A 92 -5.97 1.64 -14.48
CA GLU A 92 -6.95 2.45 -15.22
C GLU A 92 -8.42 2.08 -14.94
N GLN A 93 -8.67 0.91 -14.35
CA GLN A 93 -10.01 0.47 -13.96
C GLN A 93 -10.21 0.45 -12.44
N GLY A 94 -9.17 0.79 -11.65
CA GLY A 94 -9.18 0.66 -10.20
C GLY A 94 -9.12 -0.79 -9.71
N ARG A 95 -8.73 -1.75 -10.56
CA ARG A 95 -8.89 -3.19 -10.31
C ARG A 95 -7.56 -3.91 -10.10
N GLY A 96 -7.64 -4.96 -9.28
CA GLY A 96 -6.60 -5.96 -9.09
C GLY A 96 -7.19 -7.35 -8.91
N SER A 97 -6.40 -8.34 -9.32
CA SER A 97 -6.75 -9.76 -9.25
C SER A 97 -5.54 -10.59 -8.83
N ILE A 98 -5.81 -11.69 -8.14
CA ILE A 98 -4.83 -12.71 -7.76
C ILE A 98 -5.38 -14.07 -8.15
N SER A 99 -4.50 -14.98 -8.57
CA SER A 99 -4.88 -16.35 -8.90
C SER A 99 -5.24 -17.15 -7.66
N THR A 100 -6.10 -18.14 -7.84
CA THR A 100 -6.31 -19.19 -6.85
C THR A 100 -5.09 -20.10 -6.78
N LEU A 101 -4.79 -20.63 -5.59
CA LEU A 101 -3.72 -21.60 -5.37
C LEU A 101 -4.32 -22.96 -5.04
N THR A 102 -3.86 -24.03 -5.67
CA THR A 102 -4.32 -25.39 -5.35
C THR A 102 -3.20 -26.20 -4.74
N LEU A 103 -3.42 -26.72 -3.53
CA LEU A 103 -2.46 -27.58 -2.83
C LEU A 103 -2.97 -29.02 -2.76
N GLY A 104 -2.11 -29.98 -3.10
CA GLY A 104 -2.39 -31.41 -3.04
C GLY A 104 -1.71 -32.06 -1.84
N PHE A 105 -2.47 -32.80 -1.04
CA PHE A 105 -2.03 -33.48 0.17
C PHE A 105 -2.24 -34.98 0.03
N ILE A 106 -1.19 -35.75 0.38
CA ILE A 106 -1.26 -37.20 0.43
C ILE A 106 -2.13 -37.59 1.62
N ASP A 107 -3.19 -38.35 1.35
CA ASP A 107 -4.08 -38.83 2.40
C ASP A 107 -3.48 -40.08 3.07
N LYS A 108 -2.51 -39.84 3.95
CA LYS A 108 -1.86 -40.88 4.74
C LYS A 108 -2.66 -41.14 6.01
N ASP A 109 -2.99 -42.40 6.28
CA ASP A 109 -3.74 -42.82 7.47
C ASP A 109 -5.11 -42.12 7.61
N ALA A 110 -5.74 -41.78 6.48
CA ALA A 110 -7.04 -41.08 6.38
C ALA A 110 -7.11 -39.67 7.01
N ILE A 111 -5.98 -39.09 7.43
CA ILE A 111 -5.97 -37.81 8.16
C ILE A 111 -6.55 -36.65 7.35
N MET A 112 -6.30 -36.61 6.03
CA MET A 112 -6.83 -35.54 5.19
C MET A 112 -8.31 -35.76 4.92
N THR A 113 -8.75 -37.01 4.78
CA THR A 113 -10.18 -37.34 4.72
C THR A 113 -10.91 -36.93 6.00
N GLU A 114 -10.34 -37.19 7.18
CA GLU A 114 -10.90 -36.74 8.46
C GLU A 114 -10.92 -35.21 8.58
N LEU A 115 -9.84 -34.55 8.17
CA LEU A 115 -9.72 -33.08 8.23
C LEU A 115 -10.79 -32.36 7.39
N VAL A 116 -11.06 -32.85 6.19
CA VAL A 116 -12.03 -32.22 5.28
C VAL A 116 -13.46 -32.76 5.44
N SER A 117 -13.66 -33.74 6.32
CA SER A 117 -15.00 -34.26 6.64
C SER A 117 -15.66 -33.39 7.72
N PRO A 118 -16.81 -32.75 7.43
CA PRO A 118 -17.48 -31.88 8.40
C PRO A 118 -17.79 -32.58 9.73
N GLY A 119 -17.45 -31.92 10.84
CA GLY A 119 -17.75 -32.37 12.21
C GLY A 119 -16.80 -33.42 12.80
N ILE A 120 -15.71 -33.80 12.11
CA ILE A 120 -14.73 -34.78 12.62
C ILE A 120 -13.58 -34.08 13.35
N ILE A 121 -12.73 -33.37 12.61
CA ILE A 121 -11.64 -32.56 13.19
C ILE A 121 -12.07 -31.09 13.28
N LEU A 122 -12.72 -30.59 12.23
CA LEU A 122 -13.26 -29.26 12.10
C LEU A 122 -14.76 -29.34 11.85
N ASP A 123 -15.52 -28.34 12.29
CA ASP A 123 -16.95 -28.24 11.93
C ASP A 123 -17.15 -28.29 10.41
N ASP A 124 -16.32 -27.51 9.69
CA ASP A 124 -16.11 -27.57 8.25
C ASP A 124 -14.75 -26.94 7.95
N ILE A 125 -14.07 -27.40 6.89
CA ILE A 125 -12.85 -26.79 6.40
C ILE A 125 -13.14 -25.64 5.40
N LEU A 126 -14.28 -25.66 4.71
CA LEU A 126 -14.66 -24.61 3.77
C LEU A 126 -14.81 -23.27 4.49
N GLY A 127 -14.19 -22.22 3.93
CA GLY A 127 -14.19 -20.88 4.51
C GLY A 127 -13.19 -20.66 5.65
N LYS A 128 -12.52 -21.71 6.15
CA LYS A 128 -11.46 -21.58 7.16
C LYS A 128 -10.26 -20.83 6.61
N LYS A 129 -9.68 -19.95 7.44
CA LYS A 129 -8.48 -19.20 7.07
C LYS A 129 -7.30 -20.15 6.88
N VAL A 130 -6.44 -19.82 5.92
CA VAL A 130 -5.18 -20.53 5.67
C VAL A 130 -4.03 -19.52 5.59
N LYS A 131 -2.89 -19.86 6.18
CA LYS A 131 -1.62 -19.16 6.01
C LYS A 131 -0.61 -20.10 5.38
N ILE A 132 0.09 -19.63 4.36
CA ILE A 132 1.14 -20.40 3.68
C ILE A 132 2.46 -19.70 3.88
N TRP A 133 3.37 -20.44 4.49
CA TRP A 133 4.73 -20.01 4.73
C TRP A 133 5.66 -20.66 3.72
N LEU A 134 6.66 -19.89 3.29
CA LEU A 134 7.72 -20.30 2.42
C LEU A 134 9.06 -20.15 3.15
N GLY A 135 9.86 -21.22 3.09
CA GLY A 135 11.22 -21.23 3.59
C GLY A 135 12.06 -22.26 2.86
N TYR A 136 13.19 -22.59 3.45
CA TYR A 136 14.08 -23.66 3.01
C TYR A 136 14.22 -24.71 4.11
N VAL A 137 14.52 -25.95 3.75
CA VAL A 137 14.63 -27.07 4.72
C VAL A 137 15.65 -26.80 5.82
N GLU A 138 16.67 -26.00 5.52
CA GLU A 138 17.76 -25.64 6.42
C GLU A 138 17.43 -24.45 7.35
N LEU A 139 16.23 -23.87 7.24
CA LEU A 139 15.79 -22.72 8.04
C LEU A 139 14.95 -23.15 9.25
N ASN A 140 14.87 -22.28 10.26
CA ASN A 140 14.07 -22.52 11.45
C ASN A 140 12.67 -21.91 11.32
N PHE A 141 11.65 -22.70 11.62
CA PHE A 141 10.27 -22.25 11.68
C PHE A 141 9.92 -21.81 13.12
N PRO A 142 9.13 -20.73 13.31
CA PRO A 142 8.56 -19.83 12.29
C PRO A 142 9.48 -18.65 11.90
N GLU A 143 10.54 -18.37 12.66
CA GLU A 143 11.30 -17.10 12.60
C GLU A 143 11.99 -16.83 11.26
N ASP A 144 12.51 -17.87 10.60
CA ASP A 144 13.24 -17.74 9.34
C ASP A 144 12.31 -17.92 8.10
N TYR A 145 11.00 -18.09 8.28
CA TYR A 145 10.02 -18.31 7.20
C TYR A 145 9.21 -17.04 6.89
N TYR A 146 8.79 -16.89 5.64
CA TYR A 146 8.00 -15.75 5.17
C TYR A 146 6.60 -16.18 4.68
N VAL A 147 5.56 -15.40 5.00
CA VAL A 147 4.18 -15.67 4.58
C VAL A 147 3.94 -15.21 3.14
N ILE A 148 3.85 -16.14 2.20
CA ILE A 148 3.61 -15.84 0.77
C ILE A 148 2.13 -15.66 0.43
N PHE A 149 1.23 -16.23 1.23
CA PHE A 149 -0.20 -16.23 0.93
C PHE A 149 -1.02 -16.35 2.21
N ARG A 150 -2.11 -15.59 2.27
CA ARG A 150 -3.20 -15.73 3.23
C ARG A 150 -4.50 -15.81 2.46
N GLY A 151 -5.43 -16.62 2.92
CA GLY A 151 -6.68 -16.80 2.21
C GLY A 151 -7.65 -17.72 2.95
N LYS A 152 -8.57 -18.30 2.19
CA LYS A 152 -9.56 -19.26 2.69
C LYS A 152 -9.61 -20.49 1.81
N VAL A 153 -9.92 -21.63 2.40
CA VAL A 153 -10.25 -22.85 1.64
C VAL A 153 -11.59 -22.64 0.96
N THR A 154 -11.64 -22.77 -0.37
CA THR A 154 -12.85 -22.49 -1.16
C THR A 154 -13.42 -23.68 -1.89
N ASP A 155 -12.59 -24.68 -2.17
CA ASP A 155 -13.03 -25.92 -2.81
C ASP A 155 -12.15 -27.09 -2.37
N ILE A 156 -12.72 -28.29 -2.42
CA ILE A 156 -12.08 -29.53 -2.01
C ILE A 156 -12.32 -30.56 -3.11
N THR A 157 -11.25 -31.09 -3.68
CA THR A 157 -11.34 -32.23 -4.60
C THR A 157 -10.67 -33.44 -3.98
N GLN A 158 -11.41 -34.53 -3.80
CA GLN A 158 -10.88 -35.78 -3.29
C GLN A 158 -10.72 -36.82 -4.40
N THR A 159 -9.58 -37.49 -4.41
CA THR A 159 -9.31 -38.70 -5.18
C THR A 159 -8.69 -39.74 -4.25
N PRO A 160 -8.81 -41.06 -4.50
CA PRO A 160 -8.23 -42.07 -3.61
C PRO A 160 -6.74 -41.81 -3.32
N GLY A 161 -6.40 -41.60 -2.05
CA GLY A 161 -5.03 -41.31 -1.57
C GLY A 161 -4.54 -39.86 -1.73
N LEU A 162 -5.36 -38.94 -2.24
CA LEU A 162 -4.99 -37.55 -2.46
C LEU A 162 -6.18 -36.59 -2.29
N VAL A 163 -6.01 -35.59 -1.43
CA VAL A 163 -6.95 -34.48 -1.24
C VAL A 163 -6.34 -33.20 -1.80
N ARG A 164 -7.09 -32.46 -2.62
CA ARG A 164 -6.69 -31.15 -3.11
C ARG A 164 -7.57 -30.07 -2.49
N LEU A 165 -6.93 -29.02 -1.97
CA LEU A 165 -7.59 -27.82 -1.47
C LEU A 165 -7.33 -26.68 -2.45
N ALA A 166 -8.41 -26.07 -2.95
CA ALA A 166 -8.31 -24.81 -3.67
C ALA A 166 -8.44 -23.66 -2.67
N LEU A 167 -7.49 -22.73 -2.74
CA LEU A 167 -7.34 -21.61 -1.84
C LEU A 167 -7.57 -20.33 -2.61
N SER A 168 -8.43 -19.48 -2.08
CA SER A 168 -8.68 -18.13 -2.62
C SER A 168 -8.22 -17.09 -1.62
N ASP A 169 -7.77 -15.96 -2.12
CA ASP A 169 -7.35 -14.84 -1.27
C ASP A 169 -8.56 -14.18 -0.56
N PRO A 170 -8.33 -13.23 0.35
CA PRO A 170 -9.42 -12.61 1.10
C PRO A 170 -10.41 -11.80 0.25
N ASN A 171 -10.14 -11.56 -1.05
CA ASN A 171 -11.10 -10.96 -1.98
C ASN A 171 -12.43 -11.72 -2.04
N ILE A 172 -12.48 -13.01 -1.69
CA ILE A 172 -13.76 -13.73 -1.60
C ILE A 172 -14.71 -13.07 -0.59
N GLY A 173 -14.19 -12.55 0.53
CA GLY A 173 -14.99 -11.81 1.48
C GLY A 173 -15.46 -10.46 0.92
N ARG A 174 -14.62 -9.76 0.14
CA ARG A 174 -15.04 -8.52 -0.57
C ARG A 174 -16.10 -8.76 -1.65
N ARG A 175 -16.32 -9.99 -2.10
CA ARG A 175 -17.43 -10.30 -3.03
C ARG A 175 -18.76 -10.48 -2.32
N SER A 176 -18.80 -10.31 -0.99
CA SER A 176 -20.06 -10.28 -0.26
C SER A 176 -20.91 -9.09 -0.69
N GLN A 177 -22.22 -9.31 -0.62
CA GLN A 177 -23.21 -8.24 -0.74
C GLN A 177 -23.06 -7.27 0.43
N ILE A 178 -23.17 -5.97 0.12
CA ILE A 178 -23.20 -4.87 1.08
C ILE A 178 -24.39 -3.97 0.76
N PHE A 179 -24.75 -3.09 1.71
CA PHE A 179 -25.85 -2.14 1.57
C PHE A 179 -27.19 -2.81 1.21
N PHE A 180 -27.64 -3.78 2.02
CA PHE A 180 -28.94 -4.44 1.80
C PHE A 180 -30.08 -3.41 1.73
N GLN A 181 -30.86 -3.45 0.66
CA GLN A 181 -32.05 -2.61 0.53
C GLN A 181 -33.20 -3.25 1.30
N GLY A 182 -33.57 -2.63 2.43
CA GLY A 182 -34.77 -3.01 3.17
C GLY A 182 -36.02 -2.40 2.52
N GLN A 183 -37.05 -3.20 2.31
CA GLN A 183 -38.38 -2.74 1.88
C GLN A 183 -39.46 -3.31 2.79
N THR A 184 -40.45 -2.49 3.12
CA THR A 184 -41.60 -2.87 3.93
C THR A 184 -42.77 -1.93 3.65
N LYS A 185 -43.80 -1.98 4.49
CA LYS A 185 -44.96 -1.07 4.44
C LYS A 185 -45.20 -0.39 5.77
N LEU A 186 -45.89 0.75 5.74
CA LEU A 186 -46.43 1.36 6.95
C LEU A 186 -47.49 0.45 7.58
N SER A 187 -47.40 0.19 8.89
CA SER A 187 -48.43 -0.58 9.60
C SER A 187 -49.64 0.28 10.01
N SER A 188 -49.50 1.61 9.95
CA SER A 188 -50.55 2.58 10.25
C SER A 188 -50.29 3.87 9.47
N ALA A 189 -51.35 4.62 9.17
CA ALA A 189 -51.22 5.95 8.56
C ALA A 189 -50.43 6.89 9.49
N ILE A 190 -49.73 7.85 8.89
CA ILE A 190 -48.96 8.90 9.57
C ILE A 190 -49.35 10.27 9.02
N THR A 191 -49.34 11.28 9.87
CA THR A 191 -49.52 12.70 9.55
C THR A 191 -48.18 13.36 9.22
N ASP A 192 -48.19 14.60 8.73
CA ASP A 192 -46.99 15.39 8.43
C ASP A 192 -46.20 15.83 9.69
N ALA A 193 -46.81 15.76 10.87
CA ALA A 193 -46.19 16.10 12.16
C ALA A 193 -45.70 14.88 12.96
N ASP A 194 -46.03 13.66 12.53
CA ASP A 194 -45.67 12.46 13.28
C ASP A 194 -44.15 12.21 13.27
N THR A 195 -43.59 12.11 14.47
CA THR A 195 -42.19 11.73 14.71
C THR A 195 -42.05 10.26 15.10
N THR A 196 -43.15 9.50 15.07
CA THR A 196 -43.16 8.05 15.32
C THR A 196 -43.67 7.33 14.08
N ILE A 197 -42.86 6.45 13.50
CA ILE A 197 -43.15 5.75 12.24
C ILE A 197 -43.24 4.26 12.53
N ASN A 198 -44.42 3.68 12.32
CA ASN A 198 -44.65 2.25 12.49
C ASN A 198 -44.62 1.54 11.13
N VAL A 199 -43.81 0.49 11.01
CA VAL A 199 -43.66 -0.34 9.81
C VAL A 199 -44.13 -1.77 10.05
N ALA A 200 -44.33 -2.55 9.00
CA ALA A 200 -44.75 -3.95 9.11
C ALA A 200 -43.58 -4.88 9.51
N ALA A 201 -42.36 -4.57 9.07
CA ALA A 201 -41.13 -5.29 9.40
C ALA A 201 -39.90 -4.40 9.19
N ASN A 202 -38.87 -4.51 10.03
CA ASN A 202 -37.61 -3.77 9.90
C ASN A 202 -36.35 -4.65 9.99
N GLY A 203 -36.48 -5.96 9.75
CA GLY A 203 -35.37 -6.91 9.87
C GLY A 203 -34.14 -6.52 9.05
N ASP A 204 -34.39 -6.07 7.82
CA ASP A 204 -33.38 -5.78 6.79
C ASP A 204 -32.96 -4.30 6.72
N PHE A 205 -33.44 -3.47 7.64
CA PHE A 205 -33.13 -2.03 7.64
C PHE A 205 -31.73 -1.77 8.20
N HIS A 206 -31.14 -0.62 7.85
CA HIS A 206 -29.82 -0.23 8.33
C HIS A 206 -29.86 0.10 9.83
N LYS A 207 -29.16 -0.73 10.63
CA LYS A 207 -29.10 -0.58 12.09
C LYS A 207 -27.75 0.00 12.49
N SER A 208 -27.74 1.27 12.88
CA SER A 208 -26.55 1.93 13.41
C SER A 208 -26.00 1.16 14.61
N ILE A 209 -24.69 0.96 14.62
CA ILE A 209 -23.97 0.31 15.72
C ILE A 209 -23.21 1.35 16.52
N LEU A 210 -23.04 1.09 17.81
CA LEU A 210 -22.11 1.88 18.61
C LEU A 210 -20.69 1.50 18.19
N GLY A 211 -19.91 2.49 17.77
CA GLY A 211 -18.50 2.31 17.44
C GLY A 211 -17.72 1.79 18.66
N PRO A 212 -16.48 1.31 18.45
CA PRO A 212 -15.68 0.77 19.55
C PRO A 212 -15.28 1.83 20.59
N ASN A 213 -15.34 3.11 20.23
CA ASN A 213 -15.15 4.25 21.13
C ASN A 213 -16.40 4.60 21.97
N GLY A 214 -17.50 3.84 21.85
CA GLY A 214 -18.74 4.11 22.54
C GLY A 214 -19.58 5.24 21.93
N LEU A 215 -19.28 5.67 20.70
CA LEU A 215 -20.01 6.73 19.98
C LEU A 215 -20.52 6.22 18.62
N TYR A 216 -21.59 6.82 18.11
CA TYR A 216 -22.04 6.59 16.74
C TYR A 216 -21.20 7.38 15.74
N ASP A 217 -21.07 6.84 14.54
CA ASP A 217 -20.36 7.51 13.45
C ASP A 217 -21.22 8.60 12.82
N ALA A 218 -20.76 9.85 12.86
CA ALA A 218 -21.46 10.98 12.24
C ALA A 218 -21.37 10.94 10.70
N ALA A 219 -20.44 10.17 10.14
CA ALA A 219 -20.25 10.00 8.70
C ALA A 219 -21.40 9.21 8.04
N ILE A 220 -22.22 8.50 8.83
CA ILE A 220 -23.32 7.71 8.27
C ILE A 220 -24.68 8.25 8.71
N LYS A 221 -25.59 8.37 7.76
CA LYS A 221 -26.98 8.79 7.99
C LYS A 221 -27.94 7.79 7.34
N THR A 222 -29.00 7.45 8.05
CA THR A 222 -29.97 6.45 7.61
C THR A 222 -31.34 7.07 7.38
N TYR A 223 -31.98 6.72 6.27
CA TYR A 223 -33.21 7.34 5.80
C TYR A 223 -34.30 6.31 5.49
N LEU A 224 -35.54 6.63 5.84
CA LEU A 224 -36.73 6.00 5.27
C LEU A 224 -37.19 6.83 4.09
N LYS A 225 -37.47 6.19 2.96
CA LYS A 225 -38.18 6.80 1.84
C LYS A 225 -39.62 6.32 1.83
N ILE A 226 -40.57 7.26 1.87
CA ILE A 226 -42.01 6.99 1.79
C ILE A 226 -42.59 7.95 0.76
N GLY A 227 -43.05 7.43 -0.37
CA GLY A 227 -43.38 8.26 -1.53
C GLY A 227 -42.19 9.14 -1.95
N ASP A 228 -42.40 10.47 -1.95
CA ASP A 228 -41.37 11.48 -2.28
C ASP A 228 -40.69 12.08 -1.03
N GLU A 229 -41.00 11.58 0.18
CA GLU A 229 -40.43 12.08 1.43
C GLU A 229 -39.25 11.23 1.92
N PHE A 230 -38.17 11.90 2.34
CA PHE A 230 -37.08 11.29 3.10
C PHE A 230 -37.19 11.63 4.59
N ILE A 231 -37.10 10.61 5.44
CA ILE A 231 -37.22 10.71 6.89
C ILE A 231 -35.93 10.16 7.53
N GLU A 232 -35.15 10.98 8.24
CA GLU A 232 -33.93 10.53 8.92
C GLU A 232 -34.27 9.87 10.25
N TYR A 233 -33.70 8.68 10.51
CA TYR A 233 -34.01 7.89 11.70
C TYR A 233 -32.77 7.47 12.53
N GLY A 234 -31.58 7.94 12.20
CA GLY A 234 -30.34 7.59 12.90
C GLY A 234 -29.11 8.35 12.39
N PRO A 235 -27.99 8.39 13.14
CA PRO A 235 -27.76 7.62 14.37
C PRO A 235 -28.20 8.32 15.67
N SER A 236 -28.45 9.63 15.64
CA SER A 236 -28.70 10.46 16.84
C SER A 236 -30.12 10.38 17.39
N PHE A 237 -31.04 9.77 16.64
CA PHE A 237 -32.47 9.67 16.93
C PHE A 237 -32.88 8.19 16.79
N SER A 238 -33.88 7.75 17.56
CA SER A 238 -34.24 6.35 17.85
C SER A 238 -33.48 5.24 17.10
N VAL A 239 -32.48 4.69 17.76
CA VAL A 239 -32.45 3.23 17.84
C VAL A 239 -33.21 2.92 19.13
N PRO A 240 -34.43 2.34 19.10
CA PRO A 240 -35.04 1.85 20.33
C PRO A 240 -33.99 1.02 21.05
N SER A 241 -33.67 1.42 22.28
CA SER A 241 -32.66 0.75 23.09
C SER A 241 -32.99 -0.74 23.16
N GLY A 242 -32.24 -1.56 22.42
CA GLY A 242 -32.06 -2.97 22.72
C GLY A 242 -33.21 -3.95 22.45
N THR A 243 -33.96 -3.85 21.34
CA THR A 243 -34.71 -5.06 20.92
C THR A 243 -34.94 -5.18 19.41
N PHE A 244 -34.46 -6.29 18.85
CA PHE A 244 -34.95 -6.84 17.57
C PHE A 244 -36.48 -7.02 17.63
N GLY A 245 -37.21 -6.71 16.55
CA GLY A 245 -38.64 -6.99 16.42
C GLY A 245 -39.61 -5.88 16.85
N VAL A 246 -39.11 -4.69 17.20
CA VAL A 246 -39.96 -3.50 17.39
C VAL A 246 -40.02 -2.74 16.07
N ASN A 247 -41.14 -2.84 15.37
CA ASN A 247 -41.33 -2.21 14.06
C ASN A 247 -41.71 -0.71 14.16
N THR A 248 -41.13 0.01 15.12
CA THR A 248 -41.47 1.40 15.41
C THR A 248 -40.21 2.24 15.56
N TRP A 249 -40.12 3.34 14.80
CA TRP A 249 -39.07 4.36 14.88
C TRP A 249 -39.64 5.61 15.57
N THR A 250 -38.90 6.28 16.44
CA THR A 250 -39.39 7.41 17.28
C THR A 250 -38.45 8.60 17.28
N GLY A 251 -38.96 9.83 17.35
CA GLY A 251 -38.11 11.02 17.26
C GLY A 251 -37.37 11.16 15.92
N VAL A 252 -37.95 10.62 14.84
CA VAL A 252 -37.41 10.77 13.48
C VAL A 252 -37.47 12.22 13.00
N ILE A 253 -36.64 12.58 12.02
CA ILE A 253 -36.66 13.90 11.37
C ILE A 253 -37.35 13.79 10.01
N ARG A 254 -38.56 14.34 9.93
CA ARG A 254 -39.38 14.44 8.71
C ARG A 254 -38.82 15.49 7.73
N GLY A 255 -39.11 15.35 6.44
CA GLY A 255 -38.69 16.35 5.44
C GLY A 255 -37.17 16.50 5.29
N SER A 256 -36.41 15.43 5.54
CA SER A 256 -34.96 15.43 5.40
C SER A 256 -34.57 15.50 3.91
N ARG A 257 -33.30 15.81 3.62
CA ARG A 257 -32.78 15.96 2.24
C ARG A 257 -33.61 16.91 1.36
N PHE A 258 -34.09 18.01 1.94
CA PHE A 258 -34.90 19.03 1.25
C PHE A 258 -36.26 18.52 0.73
N THR A 259 -36.77 17.41 1.28
CA THR A 259 -38.15 16.98 1.05
C THR A 259 -39.12 17.70 1.98
N THR A 260 -40.43 17.61 1.71
CA THR A 260 -41.47 18.23 2.55
C THR A 260 -42.20 17.13 3.33
N PRO A 261 -42.44 17.30 4.64
CA PRO A 261 -43.26 16.36 5.40
C PRO A 261 -44.68 16.22 4.83
N GLN A 262 -45.16 14.98 4.65
CA GLN A 262 -46.48 14.69 4.09
C GLN A 262 -47.24 13.64 4.90
N ALA A 263 -48.57 13.65 4.83
CA ALA A 263 -49.35 12.54 5.36
C ALA A 263 -49.24 11.33 4.42
N HIS A 264 -49.11 10.13 4.98
CA HIS A 264 -49.05 8.87 4.23
C HIS A 264 -50.06 7.87 4.79
N ASP A 265 -50.75 7.16 3.92
CA ASP A 265 -51.73 6.15 4.31
C ASP A 265 -51.03 4.89 4.86
N ALA A 266 -51.78 4.08 5.62
CA ALA A 266 -51.34 2.73 5.96
C ALA A 266 -51.05 1.92 4.68
N ASP A 267 -50.20 0.90 4.77
CA ASP A 267 -49.78 0.05 3.65
C ASP A 267 -48.96 0.73 2.54
N THR A 268 -48.60 2.02 2.69
CA THR A 268 -47.66 2.72 1.80
C THR A 268 -46.27 2.08 1.91
N ASP A 269 -45.59 1.94 0.77
CA ASP A 269 -44.25 1.34 0.70
C ASP A 269 -43.21 2.22 1.41
N VAL A 270 -42.31 1.56 2.14
CA VAL A 270 -41.21 2.18 2.90
C VAL A 270 -39.91 1.49 2.51
N GLU A 271 -38.94 2.28 2.07
CA GLU A 271 -37.61 1.79 1.71
C GLU A 271 -36.54 2.33 2.66
N ALA A 272 -35.55 1.51 2.99
CA ALA A 272 -34.38 1.91 3.77
C ALA A 272 -33.22 2.32 2.86
N TRP A 273 -32.73 3.55 3.05
CA TRP A 273 -31.65 4.15 2.28
C TRP A 273 -30.54 4.61 3.25
N VAL A 274 -29.32 4.77 2.75
CA VAL A 274 -28.18 5.20 3.57
C VAL A 274 -27.29 6.19 2.83
N GLN A 275 -26.83 7.22 3.53
CA GLN A 275 -25.80 8.13 3.06
C GLN A 275 -24.52 7.90 3.86
N ILE A 276 -23.40 7.84 3.16
CA ILE A 276 -22.06 7.80 3.74
C ILE A 276 -21.28 9.03 3.27
N GLU A 277 -20.63 9.71 4.21
CA GLU A 277 -19.87 10.93 3.98
C GLU A 277 -18.56 10.92 4.77
N ASP A 278 -17.45 10.70 4.07
CA ASP A 278 -16.13 10.57 4.70
C ASP A 278 -15.01 10.76 3.67
N HIS A 279 -13.76 10.75 4.13
CA HIS A 279 -12.62 10.58 3.25
C HIS A 279 -12.69 9.22 2.53
N ALA A 280 -12.39 9.18 1.23
CA ALA A 280 -12.53 7.98 0.41
C ALA A 280 -11.80 6.74 0.99
N ILE A 281 -10.63 6.94 1.60
CA ILE A 281 -9.87 5.83 2.23
C ILE A 281 -10.50 5.34 3.54
N ASP A 282 -11.03 6.24 4.36
CA ASP A 282 -11.72 5.85 5.59
C ASP A 282 -13.01 5.11 5.25
N MET A 283 -13.73 5.59 4.24
CA MET A 283 -14.89 4.91 3.67
C MET A 283 -14.53 3.49 3.20
N ALA A 284 -13.40 3.32 2.49
CA ALA A 284 -12.95 1.99 2.06
C ALA A 284 -12.65 1.05 3.24
N LEU A 285 -11.94 1.54 4.25
CA LEU A 285 -11.61 0.78 5.46
C LEU A 285 -12.87 0.43 6.26
N LYS A 286 -13.80 1.37 6.44
CA LYS A 286 -15.09 1.13 7.12
C LYS A 286 -15.94 0.12 6.37
N ILE A 287 -16.09 0.21 5.05
CA ILE A 287 -16.82 -0.79 4.25
C ILE A 287 -16.21 -2.18 4.42
N MET A 288 -14.88 -2.30 4.44
CA MET A 288 -14.22 -3.60 4.58
C MET A 288 -14.34 -4.18 6.00
N LEU A 289 -14.08 -3.36 7.03
CA LEU A 289 -13.88 -3.81 8.41
C LEU A 289 -15.12 -3.66 9.31
N SER A 290 -16.17 -2.99 8.85
CA SER A 290 -17.45 -2.91 9.56
C SER A 290 -18.38 -4.07 9.26
N GLY A 291 -19.50 -4.09 9.99
CA GLY A 291 -20.60 -5.00 9.80
C GLY A 291 -20.66 -6.09 10.88
N TRP A 292 -19.69 -6.07 11.80
CA TRP A 292 -19.63 -7.01 12.91
C TRP A 292 -20.65 -6.64 13.99
N GLY A 293 -20.70 -5.37 14.38
CA GLY A 293 -21.54 -4.92 15.51
C GLY A 293 -21.04 -5.47 16.85
N GLY A 294 -19.74 -5.75 16.95
CA GLY A 294 -19.12 -6.45 18.07
C GLY A 294 -17.68 -6.85 17.78
N VAL A 295 -17.13 -7.74 18.61
CA VAL A 295 -15.75 -8.26 18.43
C VAL A 295 -15.70 -9.23 17.25
N TYR A 296 -14.61 -9.21 16.49
CA TYR A 296 -14.39 -10.15 15.38
C TYR A 296 -13.59 -11.39 15.81
N THR A 297 -12.97 -11.34 16.99
CA THR A 297 -12.25 -12.44 17.61
C THR A 297 -12.39 -12.30 19.12
N SER A 298 -12.67 -13.41 19.81
CA SER A 298 -12.81 -13.47 21.27
C SER A 298 -11.82 -14.46 21.87
N ASP A 299 -11.73 -14.44 23.21
CA ASP A 299 -11.08 -15.45 24.03
C ASP A 299 -9.60 -15.71 23.70
N GLN A 300 -8.89 -14.66 23.28
CA GLN A 300 -7.46 -14.75 22.99
C GLN A 300 -6.65 -14.75 24.29
N PRO A 301 -5.63 -15.63 24.40
CA PRO A 301 -4.86 -15.77 25.63
C PRO A 301 -4.00 -14.53 25.91
N LEU A 302 -3.88 -14.18 27.18
CA LEU A 302 -3.02 -13.13 27.70
C LEU A 302 -2.06 -13.72 28.74
N LEU A 303 -0.77 -13.38 28.66
CA LEU A 303 0.23 -13.92 29.59
C LEU A 303 0.30 -13.09 30.88
N ALA A 304 0.49 -11.78 30.73
CA ALA A 304 0.70 -10.85 31.83
C ALA A 304 0.22 -9.43 31.48
N ILE A 305 0.09 -8.58 32.50
CA ILE A 305 -0.27 -7.16 32.38
C ILE A 305 0.78 -6.32 33.08
N ARG A 306 1.33 -5.34 32.37
CA ARG A 306 2.39 -4.41 32.77
C ARG A 306 3.76 -5.04 33.10
N ASP A 307 3.79 -6.25 33.64
CA ASP A 307 5.01 -6.98 33.95
C ASP A 307 5.51 -7.75 32.73
N THR A 308 6.65 -7.34 32.19
CA THR A 308 7.28 -8.00 31.04
C THR A 308 8.10 -9.23 31.43
N GLY A 309 8.41 -9.41 32.72
CA GLY A 309 9.35 -10.43 33.18
C GLY A 309 10.81 -10.21 32.72
N ASP A 310 11.09 -9.15 31.97
CA ASP A 310 12.43 -8.81 31.46
C ASP A 310 13.09 -7.78 32.40
N PRO A 311 14.30 -8.07 32.93
CA PRO A 311 14.96 -7.18 33.89
C PRO A 311 15.48 -5.88 33.27
N ILE A 312 15.64 -5.81 31.95
CA ILE A 312 16.09 -4.63 31.20
C ILE A 312 14.89 -3.74 30.87
N LEU A 313 13.83 -4.32 30.31
CA LEU A 313 12.62 -3.57 29.94
C LEU A 313 11.77 -3.17 31.16
N GLY A 314 11.72 -4.02 32.18
CA GLY A 314 10.98 -3.78 33.40
C GLY A 314 9.46 -3.67 33.18
N ASN A 315 8.78 -2.89 34.03
CA ASN A 315 7.33 -2.69 33.92
C ASN A 315 6.98 -1.58 32.93
N ILE A 316 6.11 -1.88 31.97
CA ILE A 316 5.65 -0.89 30.98
C ILE A 316 4.20 -0.49 31.29
N PRO A 317 3.89 0.81 31.53
CA PRO A 317 2.52 1.27 31.76
C PRO A 317 1.59 0.93 30.58
N GLY A 318 0.43 0.35 30.87
CA GLY A 318 -0.56 0.03 29.83
C GLY A 318 -0.18 -1.15 28.93
N ALA A 319 0.85 -1.93 29.28
CA ALA A 319 1.29 -3.06 28.48
C ALA A 319 0.44 -4.33 28.74
N LEU A 320 0.08 -5.00 27.66
CA LEU A 320 -0.51 -6.33 27.61
C LEU A 320 0.50 -7.27 26.97
N ILE A 321 0.90 -8.33 27.68
CA ILE A 321 1.97 -9.22 27.26
C ILE A 321 1.34 -10.47 26.66
N LEU A 322 1.63 -10.75 25.39
CA LEU A 322 1.14 -11.93 24.70
C LEU A 322 1.94 -13.18 25.08
N PRO A 323 1.38 -14.39 24.89
CA PRO A 323 2.15 -15.62 25.05
C PRO A 323 3.42 -15.64 24.18
N LEU A 324 4.37 -16.49 24.55
CA LEU A 324 5.62 -16.65 23.82
C LEU A 324 5.35 -16.97 22.33
N ASN A 325 6.15 -16.37 21.45
CA ASN A 325 6.09 -16.53 19.98
C ASN A 325 4.82 -15.99 19.30
N VAL A 326 3.96 -15.27 20.01
CA VAL A 326 2.81 -14.57 19.43
C VAL A 326 3.21 -13.15 19.04
N ASP A 327 2.98 -12.80 17.77
CA ASP A 327 3.14 -11.45 17.23
C ASP A 327 1.75 -10.86 16.96
N ALA A 328 1.42 -9.77 17.65
CA ALA A 328 0.12 -9.11 17.57
C ALA A 328 -0.31 -8.74 16.13
N LYS A 329 0.64 -8.27 15.31
CA LYS A 329 0.38 -7.83 13.94
C LYS A 329 0.32 -9.00 12.97
N ARG A 330 1.21 -10.00 13.13
CA ARG A 330 1.32 -11.16 12.25
C ARG A 330 0.18 -12.16 12.47
N ASP A 331 -0.18 -12.39 13.73
CA ASP A 331 -1.08 -13.47 14.13
C ASP A 331 -2.52 -12.99 14.20
N TYR A 332 -2.76 -11.80 14.76
CA TYR A 332 -4.09 -11.22 14.95
C TYR A 332 -4.44 -10.08 13.98
N GLY A 333 -3.46 -9.56 13.24
CA GLY A 333 -3.67 -8.44 12.30
C GLY A 333 -3.89 -7.09 12.97
N LEU A 334 -3.58 -6.95 14.27
CA LEU A 334 -3.90 -5.75 15.02
C LEU A 334 -3.17 -4.51 14.50
N PHE A 335 -3.85 -3.37 14.54
CA PHE A 335 -3.32 -2.08 14.13
C PHE A 335 -3.47 -1.04 15.25
N ALA A 336 -2.58 -0.04 15.26
CA ALA A 336 -2.65 1.04 16.24
C ALA A 336 -3.96 1.82 16.06
N GLY A 337 -4.71 1.96 17.15
CA GLY A 337 -6.05 2.55 17.17
C GLY A 337 -7.19 1.55 17.27
N ASP A 338 -6.97 0.25 17.00
CA ASP A 338 -7.94 -0.80 17.27
C ASP A 338 -8.23 -0.94 18.77
N TYR A 339 -9.26 -1.69 19.13
CA TYR A 339 -9.74 -1.81 20.50
C TYR A 339 -9.62 -3.25 21.01
N ILE A 340 -9.20 -3.37 22.26
CA ILE A 340 -9.10 -4.63 23.01
C ILE A 340 -10.06 -4.57 24.18
N THR A 341 -10.86 -5.62 24.35
CA THR A 341 -11.67 -5.82 25.55
C THR A 341 -11.05 -6.92 26.40
N LEU A 342 -10.71 -6.60 27.65
CA LEU A 342 -10.22 -7.53 28.65
C LEU A 342 -11.37 -8.06 29.50
N THR A 343 -11.37 -9.37 29.71
CA THR A 343 -12.36 -10.06 30.55
C THR A 343 -11.69 -11.11 31.42
N GLY A 344 -12.13 -11.24 32.67
CA GLY A 344 -11.62 -12.27 33.59
C GLY A 344 -10.23 -11.97 34.15
N THR A 345 -9.79 -10.70 34.10
CA THR A 345 -8.59 -10.21 34.78
C THR A 345 -8.88 -9.91 36.25
N ALA A 346 -7.86 -9.66 37.06
CA ALA A 346 -8.06 -9.36 38.48
C ALA A 346 -8.60 -7.94 38.71
N SER A 347 -8.19 -6.95 37.91
CA SER A 347 -8.57 -5.54 38.11
C SER A 347 -8.54 -4.69 36.82
N ASN A 348 -8.39 -5.31 35.66
CA ASN A 348 -8.16 -4.62 34.39
C ASN A 348 -9.27 -4.89 33.36
N ASP A 349 -10.44 -5.38 33.78
CA ASP A 349 -11.55 -5.64 32.87
C ASP A 349 -12.09 -4.32 32.29
N GLY A 350 -12.21 -4.26 30.97
CA GLY A 350 -12.59 -3.04 30.26
C GLY A 350 -12.21 -3.06 28.79
N THR A 351 -12.63 -2.02 28.06
CA THR A 351 -12.30 -1.83 26.64
C THR A 351 -11.31 -0.67 26.51
N TYR A 352 -10.19 -0.93 25.84
CA TYR A 352 -9.07 -0.01 25.71
C TYR A 352 -8.66 0.12 24.24
N ARG A 353 -8.11 1.29 23.89
CA ARG A 353 -7.59 1.56 22.54
C ARG A 353 -6.09 1.25 22.49
N ILE A 354 -5.66 0.54 21.47
CA ILE A 354 -4.25 0.26 21.19
C ILE A 354 -3.55 1.55 20.74
N VAL A 355 -2.38 1.83 21.31
CA VAL A 355 -1.55 3.00 21.00
C VAL A 355 -0.33 2.58 20.18
N SER A 356 0.39 1.56 20.62
CA SER A 356 1.60 1.07 19.97
C SER A 356 1.84 -0.41 20.25
N PHE A 357 2.86 -0.96 19.60
CA PHE A 357 3.36 -2.32 19.81
C PHE A 357 4.84 -2.24 20.13
N GLU A 358 5.30 -3.05 21.06
CA GLU A 358 6.72 -3.15 21.44
C GLU A 358 7.20 -4.60 21.32
N ASN A 359 8.51 -4.77 21.21
CA ASN A 359 9.15 -6.08 21.13
C ASN A 359 9.47 -6.59 22.55
N LEU A 360 9.39 -7.91 22.75
CA LEU A 360 9.87 -8.56 23.97
C LEU A 360 10.85 -9.65 23.59
N ALA A 361 12.08 -9.56 24.11
CA ALA A 361 13.19 -10.43 23.72
C ALA A 361 13.33 -10.55 22.19
N ASN A 362 13.25 -11.77 21.64
CA ASN A 362 13.37 -12.04 20.21
C ASN A 362 12.02 -12.11 19.47
N THR A 363 10.91 -11.74 20.12
CA THR A 363 9.57 -11.78 19.50
C THR A 363 9.09 -10.37 19.17
N GLN A 364 8.84 -10.12 17.88
CA GLN A 364 8.32 -8.84 17.41
C GLN A 364 6.86 -8.62 17.82
N ASN A 365 6.50 -7.38 18.14
CA ASN A 365 5.13 -6.95 18.49
C ASN A 365 4.45 -7.84 19.56
N ASN A 366 5.23 -8.38 20.50
CA ASN A 366 4.71 -9.26 21.56
C ASN A 366 4.03 -8.48 22.69
N ILE A 367 4.30 -7.18 22.79
CA ILE A 367 3.69 -6.29 23.76
C ILE A 367 2.72 -5.37 23.04
N ILE A 368 1.49 -5.27 23.55
CA ILE A 368 0.50 -4.30 23.10
C ILE A 368 0.38 -3.21 24.15
N VAL A 369 0.57 -1.95 23.76
CA VAL A 369 0.42 -0.79 24.66
C VAL A 369 -0.93 -0.15 24.43
N VAL A 370 -1.73 0.00 25.49
CA VAL A 370 -3.08 0.60 25.43
C VAL A 370 -3.14 1.99 26.07
N ASN A 371 -4.19 2.75 25.75
CA ASN A 371 -4.40 4.13 26.20
C ASN A 371 -4.89 4.26 27.66
N ALA A 372 -4.48 3.36 28.55
CA ALA A 372 -4.88 3.36 29.95
C ALA A 372 -3.75 2.87 30.86
N ALA A 373 -3.71 3.40 32.09
CA ALA A 373 -2.82 2.89 33.12
C ALA A 373 -3.44 1.62 33.73
N LEU A 374 -2.83 0.48 33.44
CA LEU A 374 -3.26 -0.83 33.95
C LEU A 374 -2.56 -1.20 35.26
N VAL A 375 -3.26 -1.96 36.10
CA VAL A 375 -2.72 -2.55 37.34
C VAL A 375 -1.86 -3.77 36.98
N THR A 376 -0.72 -3.92 37.64
CA THR A 376 0.21 -5.03 37.36
C THR A 376 -0.41 -6.38 37.71
N GLU A 377 -0.33 -7.32 36.76
CA GLU A 377 -0.61 -8.74 36.95
C GLU A 377 0.55 -9.53 36.33
N ALA A 378 1.42 -10.13 37.17
CA ALA A 378 2.61 -10.87 36.70
C ALA A 378 2.25 -12.13 35.90
N THR A 379 1.09 -12.71 36.18
CA THR A 379 0.44 -13.76 35.39
C THR A 379 -1.05 -13.53 35.46
N THR A 380 -1.76 -13.72 34.36
CA THR A 380 -3.22 -13.58 34.32
C THR A 380 -3.88 -14.74 33.58
N THR A 381 -5.11 -15.07 33.96
CA THR A 381 -5.98 -15.98 33.20
C THR A 381 -7.01 -15.21 32.38
N GLY A 382 -6.94 -13.88 32.40
CA GLY A 382 -7.82 -13.03 31.61
C GLY A 382 -7.64 -13.28 30.11
N THR A 383 -8.69 -13.00 29.36
CA THR A 383 -8.72 -13.14 27.91
C THR A 383 -8.89 -11.78 27.24
N MET A 384 -8.50 -11.73 25.97
CA MET A 384 -8.67 -10.57 25.12
C MET A 384 -9.66 -10.85 23.99
N SER A 385 -10.46 -9.83 23.66
CA SER A 385 -11.26 -9.81 22.45
C SER A 385 -10.96 -8.55 21.64
N PHE A 386 -11.03 -8.63 20.32
CA PHE A 386 -10.56 -7.58 19.43
C PHE A 386 -11.68 -6.96 18.59
N ARG A 387 -11.60 -5.64 18.38
CA ARG A 387 -12.52 -4.88 17.53
C ARG A 387 -11.77 -3.80 16.76
N SER A 388 -12.01 -3.72 15.45
CA SER A 388 -11.36 -2.73 14.57
C SER A 388 -11.86 -1.33 14.88
N GLN A 389 -10.98 -0.32 14.81
CA GLN A 389 -11.39 1.08 14.91
C GLN A 389 -12.36 1.53 13.81
N TYR A 390 -12.38 0.80 12.68
CA TYR A 390 -13.23 1.05 11.53
C TYR A 390 -14.54 0.26 11.56
N ASP A 391 -14.86 -0.49 12.63
CA ASP A 391 -16.18 -1.14 12.80
C ASP A 391 -17.21 -0.13 13.33
N THR A 392 -17.66 0.77 12.46
CA THR A 392 -18.57 1.86 12.78
C THR A 392 -19.82 1.92 11.92
N TYR A 393 -19.83 1.24 10.76
CA TYR A 393 -21.00 1.16 9.89
C TYR A 393 -22.00 0.11 10.36
N PRO A 394 -23.30 0.25 10.02
CA PRO A 394 -24.33 -0.73 10.28
C PRO A 394 -23.95 -2.14 9.84
N ILE A 395 -24.56 -3.13 10.51
CA ILE A 395 -24.37 -4.56 10.23
C ILE A 395 -24.64 -4.91 8.76
N THR A 396 -25.52 -4.15 8.09
CA THR A 396 -25.92 -4.32 6.69
C THR A 396 -25.05 -3.55 5.68
N CYS A 397 -24.04 -2.79 6.13
CA CYS A 397 -23.25 -1.89 5.29
C CYS A 397 -21.77 -2.29 5.15
N GLY A 398 -21.32 -3.34 5.83
CA GLY A 398 -19.92 -3.76 5.84
C GLY A 398 -19.68 -5.21 5.40
N ALA A 399 -18.49 -5.48 4.88
CA ALA A 399 -18.07 -6.78 4.36
C ALA A 399 -17.57 -7.75 5.43
N LYS A 400 -17.51 -7.33 6.71
CA LYS A 400 -17.09 -8.13 7.86
C LYS A 400 -15.75 -8.83 7.65
N LEU A 401 -14.80 -8.10 7.08
CA LEU A 401 -13.42 -8.55 7.03
C LEU A 401 -12.75 -8.27 8.37
N THR A 402 -11.68 -9.01 8.65
CA THR A 402 -10.85 -8.78 9.83
C THR A 402 -9.62 -7.95 9.47
N PRO A 403 -8.99 -7.25 10.43
CA PRO A 403 -7.69 -6.60 10.20
C PRO A 403 -6.60 -7.54 9.69
N ASP A 404 -6.73 -8.86 9.91
CA ASP A 404 -5.80 -9.83 9.31
C ASP A 404 -6.01 -10.02 7.78
N ASP A 405 -7.21 -9.71 7.27
CA ASP A 405 -7.53 -9.76 5.84
C ASP A 405 -7.18 -8.46 5.11
N VAL A 406 -7.01 -7.34 5.81
CA VAL A 406 -6.91 -5.99 5.23
C VAL A 406 -5.63 -5.29 5.69
N ASP A 407 -4.87 -4.75 4.73
CA ASP A 407 -3.67 -3.96 5.00
C ASP A 407 -4.05 -2.51 5.35
N VAL A 408 -4.46 -2.30 6.61
CA VAL A 408 -4.88 -1.00 7.14
C VAL A 408 -3.74 0.03 7.07
N GLU A 409 -2.51 -0.40 7.36
CA GLU A 409 -1.35 0.48 7.42
C GLU A 409 -1.06 1.13 6.08
N ARG A 410 -1.08 0.37 4.97
CA ARG A 410 -0.81 0.93 3.64
C ARG A 410 -1.93 1.86 3.17
N HIS A 411 -3.19 1.59 3.52
CA HIS A 411 -4.30 2.52 3.25
C HIS A 411 -4.04 3.87 3.94
N ILE A 412 -3.68 3.84 5.24
CA ILE A 412 -3.41 5.06 6.02
C ILE A 412 -2.16 5.79 5.54
N TYR A 413 -1.13 5.06 5.10
CA TYR A 413 0.03 5.65 4.44
C TYR A 413 -0.37 6.45 3.20
N TYR A 414 -1.13 5.86 2.26
CA TYR A 414 -1.54 6.60 1.06
C TYR A 414 -2.45 7.78 1.36
N LYS A 415 -3.35 7.62 2.34
CA LYS A 415 -4.16 8.72 2.86
C LYS A 415 -3.30 9.89 3.30
N ASN A 416 -2.38 9.66 4.24
CA ASN A 416 -1.62 10.73 4.87
C ASN A 416 -0.56 11.34 3.95
N THR A 417 -0.03 10.57 2.99
CA THR A 417 1.07 11.01 2.11
C THR A 417 0.58 11.66 0.81
N PHE A 418 -0.53 11.19 0.21
CA PHE A 418 -0.91 11.59 -1.16
C PHE A 418 -2.34 12.10 -1.31
N LEU A 419 -3.21 11.87 -0.32
CA LEU A 419 -4.65 12.13 -0.45
C LEU A 419 -5.09 13.12 0.63
N SER A 420 -5.09 14.41 0.29
CA SER A 420 -5.57 15.46 1.18
C SER A 420 -7.02 15.23 1.62
N ALA A 421 -7.33 15.59 2.87
CA ALA A 421 -8.68 15.46 3.42
C ALA A 421 -9.72 16.25 2.61
N ASP A 422 -9.41 17.51 2.29
CA ASP A 422 -10.36 18.44 1.66
C ASP A 422 -10.73 18.05 0.22
N SER A 423 -9.81 17.45 -0.54
CA SER A 423 -10.03 17.16 -1.97
C SER A 423 -10.45 15.71 -2.24
N ASN A 424 -10.52 14.86 -1.22
CA ASN A 424 -10.89 13.45 -1.32
C ASN A 424 -12.04 13.08 -0.37
N ALA A 425 -12.82 14.08 0.06
CA ALA A 425 -14.08 13.92 0.77
C ALA A 425 -15.17 13.43 -0.20
N TYR A 426 -15.88 12.37 0.18
CA TYR A 426 -16.89 11.71 -0.63
C TYR A 426 -18.24 11.81 0.08
N ARG A 427 -19.32 11.92 -0.69
CA ARG A 427 -20.70 11.74 -0.22
C ARG A 427 -21.45 10.85 -1.20
N ILE A 428 -21.75 9.62 -0.80
CA ILE A 428 -22.49 8.64 -1.60
C ILE A 428 -23.85 8.40 -0.95
N PHE A 429 -24.91 8.46 -1.78
CA PHE A 429 -26.25 8.08 -1.37
C PHE A 429 -26.62 6.74 -1.99
N ILE A 430 -27.00 5.79 -1.15
CA ILE A 430 -27.15 4.39 -1.52
C ILE A 430 -28.62 4.02 -1.34
N SER A 431 -29.25 3.76 -2.47
CA SER A 431 -30.68 3.51 -2.63
C SER A 431 -31.01 2.05 -2.95
N GLN A 432 -30.00 1.24 -3.25
CA GLN A 432 -30.16 -0.12 -3.74
C GLN A 432 -29.12 -1.05 -3.13
N THR A 433 -29.40 -2.34 -3.27
CA THR A 433 -28.48 -3.39 -2.87
C THR A 433 -27.22 -3.38 -3.74
N GLU A 434 -26.05 -3.36 -3.09
CA GLU A 434 -24.76 -3.50 -3.76
C GLU A 434 -24.26 -4.95 -3.63
N SER A 435 -24.29 -5.69 -4.74
CA SER A 435 -24.02 -7.14 -4.74
C SER A 435 -22.57 -7.52 -4.43
N SER A 436 -21.63 -6.57 -4.45
CA SER A 436 -20.21 -6.83 -4.24
C SER A 436 -19.48 -5.60 -3.70
N ALA A 437 -18.94 -5.72 -2.49
CA ALA A 437 -18.07 -4.68 -1.91
C ALA A 437 -16.83 -4.43 -2.79
N LYS A 438 -16.29 -5.45 -3.46
CA LYS A 438 -15.15 -5.33 -4.37
C LYS A 438 -15.51 -4.39 -5.52
N ALA A 439 -16.60 -4.67 -6.23
CA ALA A 439 -17.01 -3.88 -7.38
C ALA A 439 -17.33 -2.42 -6.99
N PHE A 440 -18.02 -2.24 -5.85
CA PHE A 440 -18.34 -0.93 -5.31
C PHE A 440 -17.06 -0.14 -4.97
N LEU A 441 -16.14 -0.72 -4.19
CA LEU A 441 -14.90 -0.06 -3.79
C LEU A 441 -14.01 0.27 -4.99
N GLU A 442 -13.83 -0.66 -5.93
CA GLU A 442 -12.97 -0.44 -7.11
C GLU A 442 -13.52 0.68 -8.01
N ALA A 443 -14.82 0.65 -8.31
CA ALA A 443 -15.43 1.61 -9.23
C ALA A 443 -15.77 2.96 -8.60
N GLN A 444 -16.34 2.95 -7.39
CA GLN A 444 -16.93 4.15 -6.77
C GLN A 444 -16.01 4.84 -5.77
N VAL A 445 -15.02 4.14 -5.21
CA VAL A 445 -14.15 4.68 -4.15
C VAL A 445 -12.71 4.84 -4.62
N TYR A 446 -12.11 3.79 -5.20
CA TYR A 446 -10.68 3.80 -5.58
C TYR A 446 -10.42 4.46 -6.93
N LEU A 447 -11.12 4.05 -8.00
CA LEU A 447 -10.87 4.58 -9.35
C LEU A 447 -10.95 6.13 -9.41
N PRO A 448 -11.93 6.80 -8.79
CA PRO A 448 -12.04 8.26 -8.93
C PRO A 448 -11.00 9.04 -8.10
N ILE A 449 -10.26 8.38 -7.19
CA ILE A 449 -9.04 8.94 -6.55
C ILE A 449 -7.74 8.41 -7.18
N ALA A 450 -7.84 7.75 -8.34
CA ALA A 450 -6.75 7.05 -9.05
C ALA A 450 -6.07 5.93 -8.25
N CYS A 451 -6.77 5.38 -7.27
CA CYS A 451 -6.34 4.18 -6.56
C CYS A 451 -6.84 2.92 -7.25
N TYR A 452 -6.20 1.80 -6.94
CA TYR A 452 -6.61 0.49 -7.41
C TYR A 452 -6.45 -0.56 -6.31
N SER A 453 -7.27 -1.61 -6.36
CA SER A 453 -7.13 -2.73 -5.43
C SER A 453 -5.89 -3.56 -5.77
N LEU A 454 -5.18 -4.06 -4.76
CA LEU A 454 -4.11 -5.04 -4.91
C LEU A 454 -4.05 -5.96 -3.69
N THR A 455 -3.33 -7.06 -3.79
CA THR A 455 -3.08 -7.94 -2.64
C THR A 455 -1.59 -7.88 -2.30
N ARG A 456 -1.25 -7.46 -1.08
CA ARG A 456 0.12 -7.28 -0.59
C ARG A 456 0.35 -8.14 0.64
N ASN A 457 1.42 -8.94 0.67
CA ASN A 457 1.70 -9.87 1.79
C ASN A 457 0.50 -10.75 2.20
N GLY A 458 -0.31 -11.16 1.21
CA GLY A 458 -1.54 -11.94 1.43
C GLY A 458 -2.74 -11.14 1.97
N ARG A 459 -2.63 -9.83 2.17
CA ARG A 459 -3.72 -8.96 2.65
C ARG A 459 -4.28 -8.07 1.54
N LEU A 460 -5.54 -7.68 1.69
CA LEU A 460 -6.21 -6.74 0.82
C LEU A 460 -5.65 -5.35 1.05
N SER A 461 -4.95 -4.83 0.06
CA SER A 461 -4.31 -3.53 0.08
C SER A 461 -4.79 -2.69 -1.10
N MET A 462 -4.15 -1.56 -1.29
CA MET A 462 -4.43 -0.65 -2.38
C MET A 462 -3.12 -0.06 -2.92
N GLY A 463 -3.14 0.33 -4.18
CA GLY A 463 -2.10 1.12 -4.82
C GLY A 463 -2.65 2.46 -5.29
N LEU A 464 -1.74 3.34 -5.71
CA LEU A 464 -2.07 4.64 -6.28
C LEU A 464 -1.42 4.74 -7.66
N THR A 465 -2.19 5.12 -8.67
CA THR A 465 -1.67 5.47 -9.99
C THR A 465 -0.92 6.79 -9.85
N LYS A 466 0.40 6.68 -9.70
CA LYS A 466 1.34 7.79 -9.65
C LYS A 466 2.49 7.53 -10.63
N PRO A 467 3.27 8.54 -11.03
CA PRO A 467 4.55 8.32 -11.68
C PRO A 467 5.40 7.30 -10.88
N PRO A 468 6.16 6.41 -11.54
CA PRO A 468 7.08 5.53 -10.83
C PRO A 468 8.07 6.37 -10.04
N VAL A 469 8.02 6.28 -8.71
CA VAL A 469 8.96 6.91 -7.78
C VAL A 469 9.53 5.79 -6.93
N ALA A 470 10.82 5.85 -6.62
CA ALA A 470 11.47 4.86 -5.79
C ALA A 470 10.75 4.70 -4.44
N GLU A 471 10.59 3.44 -4.02
CA GLU A 471 10.13 3.10 -2.67
C GLU A 471 11.35 2.82 -1.78
N GLU A 472 11.13 2.62 -0.47
CA GLU A 472 12.18 2.32 0.52
C GLU A 472 13.11 1.18 0.06
N THR A 473 12.54 0.14 -0.57
CA THR A 473 13.29 -0.95 -1.19
C THR A 473 13.09 -0.92 -2.71
N LEU A 474 14.13 -0.52 -3.45
CA LEU A 474 14.11 -0.49 -4.91
C LEU A 474 14.89 -1.68 -5.47
N GLN A 475 14.21 -2.52 -6.25
CA GLN A 475 14.85 -3.67 -6.90
C GLN A 475 15.38 -3.28 -8.28
N PHE A 476 16.65 -3.61 -8.54
CA PHE A 476 17.29 -3.38 -9.84
C PHE A 476 17.15 -4.62 -10.72
N LEU A 477 16.64 -4.42 -11.93
CA LEU A 477 16.61 -5.42 -12.99
C LEU A 477 17.77 -5.12 -13.95
N THR A 478 18.71 -6.06 -14.03
CA THR A 478 19.93 -5.97 -14.83
C THR A 478 20.09 -7.24 -15.67
N LYS A 479 21.13 -7.29 -16.50
CA LYS A 479 21.43 -8.52 -17.26
C LYS A 479 21.65 -9.74 -16.38
N ASP A 480 22.19 -9.55 -15.17
CA ASP A 480 22.62 -10.66 -14.32
C ASP A 480 21.44 -11.38 -13.65
N ASN A 481 20.29 -10.69 -13.50
CA ASN A 481 19.10 -11.25 -12.88
C ASN A 481 17.92 -11.46 -13.84
N ILE A 482 17.97 -10.93 -15.07
CA ILE A 482 17.01 -11.22 -16.14
C ILE A 482 17.45 -12.48 -16.90
N LEU A 483 16.67 -13.55 -16.75
CA LEU A 483 16.92 -14.87 -17.36
C LEU A 483 16.67 -14.89 -18.87
N ASN A 484 15.83 -13.99 -19.38
CA ASN A 484 15.48 -13.90 -20.80
C ASN A 484 16.02 -12.62 -21.48
N ALA A 485 17.18 -12.13 -21.03
CA ALA A 485 17.75 -10.86 -21.50
C ALA A 485 17.84 -10.76 -23.04
N ASP A 486 18.25 -11.85 -23.72
CA ASP A 486 18.42 -11.87 -25.17
C ASP A 486 17.10 -11.88 -25.97
N THR A 487 15.97 -12.20 -25.32
CA THR A 487 14.64 -12.28 -25.96
C THR A 487 13.66 -11.27 -25.40
N LEU A 488 14.15 -10.27 -24.66
CA LEU A 488 13.32 -9.23 -24.08
C LEU A 488 12.65 -8.42 -25.18
N THR A 489 11.33 -8.27 -25.09
CA THR A 489 10.51 -7.56 -26.08
C THR A 489 9.82 -6.36 -25.44
N LEU A 490 9.79 -5.25 -26.17
CA LEU A 490 8.99 -4.07 -25.82
C LEU A 490 7.69 -4.13 -26.61
N ASN A 491 6.58 -3.93 -25.91
CA ASN A 491 5.26 -3.82 -26.51
C ASN A 491 4.72 -2.40 -26.32
N ARG A 492 4.21 -1.81 -27.41
CA ARG A 492 3.51 -0.52 -27.41
C ARG A 492 2.40 -0.59 -28.44
N GLY A 493 1.17 -0.27 -28.03
CA GLY A 493 0.01 -0.37 -28.91
C GLY A 493 -1.13 0.55 -28.48
N ILE A 494 -2.11 0.69 -29.38
CA ILE A 494 -3.39 1.38 -29.13
C ILE A 494 -4.52 0.39 -28.84
N THR A 495 -4.28 -0.91 -29.01
CA THR A 495 -5.26 -1.99 -28.85
C THR A 495 -5.13 -2.75 -27.53
N ASN A 496 -4.08 -2.50 -26.74
CA ASN A 496 -3.74 -3.23 -25.52
C ASN A 496 -4.28 -2.59 -24.23
N ARG A 497 -5.33 -1.74 -24.31
CA ARG A 497 -5.85 -0.94 -23.17
C ARG A 497 -4.79 -0.08 -22.46
N ARG A 498 -3.69 0.24 -23.15
CA ARG A 498 -2.62 1.13 -22.67
C ARG A 498 -2.58 2.47 -23.39
N PHE A 499 -3.64 2.83 -24.09
CA PHE A 499 -3.78 4.09 -24.80
C PHE A 499 -5.10 4.74 -24.45
N PHE A 500 -5.05 5.94 -23.87
CA PHE A 500 -6.19 6.80 -23.58
C PHE A 500 -5.71 8.24 -23.78
N ASN A 501 -6.34 8.98 -24.67
CA ASN A 501 -6.04 10.39 -24.92
C ASN A 501 -7.24 11.30 -24.63
N GLU A 502 -8.30 10.73 -24.07
CA GLU A 502 -9.50 11.43 -23.65
C GLU A 502 -9.99 10.85 -22.33
N ILE A 503 -10.26 11.70 -21.35
CA ILE A 503 -10.79 11.32 -20.03
C ILE A 503 -12.14 12.01 -19.85
N ASP A 504 -13.16 11.21 -19.51
CA ASP A 504 -14.53 11.67 -19.31
C ASP A 504 -14.94 11.41 -17.85
N TRP A 505 -15.22 12.48 -17.11
CA TRP A 505 -15.71 12.42 -15.74
C TRP A 505 -17.21 12.66 -15.67
N GLN A 506 -17.91 11.79 -14.94
CA GLN A 506 -19.33 11.95 -14.58
C GLN A 506 -19.47 11.86 -13.07
N TYR A 507 -19.95 12.93 -12.44
CA TYR A 507 -20.15 13.00 -10.99
C TYR A 507 -21.34 13.90 -10.63
N ASP A 508 -21.58 14.12 -9.33
CA ASP A 508 -22.82 14.71 -8.81
C ASP A 508 -24.06 13.87 -9.12
N GLU A 509 -24.05 12.59 -8.73
CA GLU A 509 -25.20 11.70 -8.87
C GLU A 509 -26.43 12.22 -8.10
N ARG A 510 -27.56 12.40 -8.78
CA ARG A 510 -28.86 12.73 -8.19
C ARG A 510 -29.53 11.49 -7.60
N ASP A 511 -30.56 11.70 -6.80
CA ASP A 511 -31.35 10.62 -6.20
C ASP A 511 -32.05 9.71 -7.24
N ASP A 512 -32.16 10.15 -8.50
CA ASP A 512 -32.66 9.37 -9.65
C ASP A 512 -31.56 8.59 -10.41
N GLY A 513 -30.31 8.67 -9.96
CA GLY A 513 -29.15 8.01 -10.58
C GLY A 513 -28.51 8.77 -11.75
N SER A 514 -29.02 9.95 -12.11
CA SER A 514 -28.42 10.78 -13.16
C SER A 514 -27.27 11.63 -12.64
N TYR A 515 -26.25 11.87 -13.46
CA TYR A 515 -25.10 12.72 -13.11
C TYR A 515 -25.32 14.15 -13.61
N GLN A 516 -25.12 15.15 -12.74
CA GLN A 516 -25.27 16.55 -13.14
C GLN A 516 -24.06 17.11 -13.87
N THR A 517 -22.87 16.65 -13.50
CA THR A 517 -21.62 17.24 -13.95
C THR A 517 -20.87 16.29 -14.86
N LEU A 518 -20.54 16.78 -16.05
CA LEU A 518 -19.76 16.08 -17.08
C LEU A 518 -18.55 16.92 -17.44
N ILE A 519 -17.34 16.40 -17.22
CA ILE A 519 -16.09 17.05 -17.63
C ILE A 519 -15.38 16.14 -18.63
N ARG A 520 -15.04 16.71 -19.79
CA ARG A 520 -14.34 16.02 -20.86
C ARG A 520 -13.02 16.70 -21.13
N THR A 521 -11.93 15.95 -21.07
CA THR A 521 -10.58 16.47 -21.33
C THR A 521 -9.92 15.62 -22.39
N LEU A 522 -9.58 16.26 -23.51
CA LEU A 522 -8.96 15.65 -24.69
C LEU A 522 -7.56 16.21 -24.90
N ASP A 523 -6.57 15.32 -25.04
CA ASP A 523 -5.22 15.71 -25.45
C ASP A 523 -5.16 15.87 -26.98
N THR A 524 -5.23 17.12 -27.43
CA THR A 524 -5.29 17.49 -28.85
C THR A 524 -3.98 17.19 -29.59
N GLU A 525 -2.84 17.27 -28.92
CA GLU A 525 -1.54 16.93 -29.48
C GLU A 525 -1.50 15.43 -29.85
N SER A 526 -1.84 14.57 -28.89
CA SER A 526 -1.97 13.13 -29.10
C SER A 526 -2.97 12.81 -30.20
N LEU A 527 -4.13 13.47 -30.22
CA LEU A 527 -5.12 13.26 -31.27
C LEU A 527 -4.57 13.66 -32.65
N SER A 528 -3.80 14.74 -32.75
CA SER A 528 -3.21 15.18 -34.01
C SER A 528 -2.18 14.18 -34.56
N ILE A 529 -1.40 13.55 -33.66
CA ILE A 529 -0.35 12.59 -34.00
C ILE A 529 -0.96 11.22 -34.33
N ILE A 530 -1.83 10.69 -33.46
CA ILE A 530 -2.33 9.31 -33.52
C ILE A 530 -3.60 9.21 -34.38
N LYS A 531 -4.37 10.30 -34.51
CA LYS A 531 -5.61 10.40 -35.31
C LYS A 531 -6.73 9.48 -34.85
N LEU A 532 -6.69 9.04 -33.60
CA LEU A 532 -7.71 8.25 -32.93
C LEU A 532 -8.02 8.89 -31.58
N SER A 533 -9.29 8.91 -31.18
CA SER A 533 -9.68 9.18 -29.79
C SER A 533 -10.07 7.86 -29.10
N TYR A 534 -9.54 7.64 -27.90
CA TYR A 534 -9.93 6.55 -27.02
C TYR A 534 -10.18 7.09 -25.62
N VAL A 535 -11.39 6.85 -25.14
CA VAL A 535 -11.95 7.47 -23.93
C VAL A 535 -11.77 6.55 -22.73
N LEU A 536 -11.30 7.11 -21.62
CA LEU A 536 -11.40 6.50 -20.29
C LEU A 536 -12.56 7.14 -19.53
N PRO A 537 -13.71 6.46 -19.40
CA PRO A 537 -14.82 6.95 -18.61
C PRO A 537 -14.57 6.72 -17.12
N ILE A 538 -14.74 7.76 -16.31
CA ILE A 538 -14.70 7.71 -14.85
C ILE A 538 -16.04 8.22 -14.33
N THR A 539 -16.76 7.33 -13.65
CA THR A 539 -18.06 7.65 -13.03
C THR A 539 -17.89 7.58 -11.53
N SER A 540 -18.37 8.59 -10.80
CA SER A 540 -18.31 8.60 -9.34
C SER A 540 -19.60 9.10 -8.74
N ARG A 541 -20.20 8.26 -7.90
CA ARG A 541 -21.35 8.62 -7.06
C ARG A 541 -20.94 9.45 -5.83
N GLY A 542 -19.66 9.42 -5.48
CA GLY A 542 -19.12 10.01 -4.25
C GLY A 542 -18.55 11.42 -4.41
N ILE A 543 -18.00 11.73 -5.58
CA ILE A 543 -17.49 13.08 -5.87
C ILE A 543 -18.66 14.06 -5.98
N ARG A 544 -18.55 15.17 -5.24
CA ARG A 544 -19.56 16.24 -5.22
C ARG A 544 -18.95 17.61 -5.44
N SER A 545 -19.58 18.43 -6.27
CA SER A 545 -19.14 19.81 -6.52
C SER A 545 -19.05 20.66 -5.24
N ASP A 546 -19.95 20.44 -4.26
CA ASP A 546 -19.92 21.16 -2.97
C ASP A 546 -18.77 20.73 -2.05
N LEU A 547 -18.06 19.65 -2.39
CA LEU A 547 -16.86 19.16 -1.69
C LEU A 547 -15.56 19.56 -2.41
N ASN A 548 -15.62 20.53 -3.34
CA ASN A 548 -14.48 21.13 -4.05
C ASN A 548 -13.50 20.11 -4.73
N PRO A 549 -13.98 19.25 -5.64
CA PRO A 549 -13.17 18.17 -6.20
C PRO A 549 -12.28 18.62 -7.38
N ASP A 550 -12.42 19.85 -7.88
CA ASP A 550 -11.83 20.30 -9.15
C ASP A 550 -10.31 20.11 -9.20
N ALA A 551 -9.59 20.53 -8.16
CA ALA A 551 -8.13 20.39 -8.10
C ALA A 551 -7.70 18.91 -8.20
N GLN A 552 -8.49 18.02 -7.59
CA GLN A 552 -8.25 16.59 -7.60
C GLN A 552 -8.55 16.01 -8.99
N ILE A 553 -9.71 16.32 -9.59
CA ILE A 553 -10.07 15.88 -10.95
C ILE A 553 -9.02 16.33 -11.98
N THR A 554 -8.59 17.59 -11.94
CA THR A 554 -7.58 18.12 -12.87
C THR A 554 -6.25 17.39 -12.71
N ARG A 555 -5.75 17.24 -11.48
CA ARG A 555 -4.49 16.53 -11.23
C ARG A 555 -4.55 15.08 -11.72
N ARG A 556 -5.66 14.40 -11.45
CA ARG A 556 -5.86 12.99 -11.84
C ARG A 556 -5.97 12.82 -13.36
N THR A 557 -6.68 13.73 -14.02
CA THR A 557 -6.78 13.76 -15.48
C THR A 557 -5.40 13.92 -16.12
N ASN A 558 -4.57 14.82 -15.59
CA ASN A 558 -3.21 15.02 -16.08
C ASN A 558 -2.33 13.77 -15.91
N PHE A 559 -2.42 13.06 -14.77
CA PHE A 559 -1.68 11.80 -14.55
C PHE A 559 -2.12 10.65 -15.46
N LEU A 560 -3.43 10.53 -15.74
CA LEU A 560 -3.93 9.49 -16.62
C LEU A 560 -3.55 9.77 -18.08
N LEU A 561 -3.72 11.01 -18.53
CA LEU A 561 -3.31 11.42 -19.86
C LEU A 561 -1.81 11.28 -20.03
N SER A 562 -1.00 11.71 -19.06
CA SER A 562 0.46 11.59 -19.18
C SER A 562 0.91 10.17 -19.43
N ARG A 563 0.38 9.23 -18.64
CA ARG A 563 0.73 7.81 -18.71
C ARG A 563 0.28 7.15 -20.01
N TYR A 564 -0.92 7.44 -20.48
CA TYR A 564 -1.56 6.65 -21.53
C TYR A 564 -1.70 7.37 -22.89
N LYS A 565 -1.57 8.71 -22.97
CA LYS A 565 -1.83 9.45 -24.21
C LYS A 565 -0.94 9.08 -25.37
N ARG A 566 0.27 8.55 -25.13
CA ARG A 566 1.17 8.09 -26.21
C ARG A 566 1.25 6.58 -26.30
N GLY A 567 0.38 5.83 -25.64
CA GLY A 567 0.48 4.37 -25.56
C GLY A 567 1.63 3.95 -24.65
N ALA A 568 1.31 3.48 -23.45
CA ALA A 568 2.31 3.07 -22.46
C ALA A 568 3.15 1.89 -22.98
N VAL A 569 4.43 1.85 -22.58
CA VAL A 569 5.37 0.81 -22.99
C VAL A 569 5.39 -0.31 -21.96
N GLU A 570 5.22 -1.55 -22.42
CA GLU A 570 5.23 -2.75 -21.60
C GLU A 570 6.46 -3.60 -21.90
N ILE A 571 7.06 -4.18 -20.86
CA ILE A 571 8.19 -5.12 -20.96
C ILE A 571 7.88 -6.33 -20.08
N ASN A 572 8.27 -7.54 -20.53
CA ASN A 572 7.97 -8.79 -19.83
C ASN A 572 9.25 -9.55 -19.41
N PRO A 573 10.02 -9.05 -18.42
CA PRO A 573 11.23 -9.74 -17.99
C PRO A 573 10.90 -11.00 -17.17
N LEU A 574 11.63 -12.07 -17.46
CA LEU A 574 11.69 -13.27 -16.64
C LEU A 574 12.90 -13.14 -15.73
N VAL A 575 12.68 -13.07 -14.42
CA VAL A 575 13.73 -12.81 -13.43
C VAL A 575 13.99 -14.03 -12.55
N ASN A 576 15.20 -14.08 -11.99
CA ASN A 576 15.58 -15.12 -11.03
C ASN A 576 14.73 -15.05 -9.73
N TRP A 577 14.70 -16.15 -8.99
CA TRP A 577 13.95 -16.23 -7.72
C TRP A 577 14.40 -15.20 -6.69
N GLU A 578 15.71 -14.93 -6.65
CA GLU A 578 16.35 -14.10 -5.63
C GLU A 578 15.78 -12.69 -5.59
N VAL A 579 15.69 -12.06 -6.76
CA VAL A 579 15.13 -10.71 -6.93
C VAL A 579 13.61 -10.79 -7.05
N GLY A 580 13.10 -11.76 -7.82
CA GLY A 580 11.66 -11.86 -8.12
C GLY A 580 10.76 -12.14 -6.92
N VAL A 581 11.26 -12.79 -5.86
CA VAL A 581 10.48 -13.03 -4.63
C VAL A 581 10.25 -11.74 -3.83
N GLN A 582 11.12 -10.73 -3.99
CA GLN A 582 11.07 -9.46 -3.27
C GLN A 582 10.17 -8.42 -3.95
N ILE A 583 9.82 -8.65 -5.22
CA ILE A 583 9.00 -7.73 -6.04
C ILE A 583 7.54 -8.16 -5.98
N GLU A 584 6.62 -7.28 -5.59
CA GLU A 584 5.17 -7.48 -5.68
C GLU A 584 4.53 -6.71 -6.84
N ALA A 585 3.29 -7.05 -7.20
CA ALA A 585 2.54 -6.23 -8.15
C ALA A 585 2.14 -4.90 -7.48
N GLY A 586 2.41 -3.78 -8.17
CA GLY A 586 2.25 -2.42 -7.67
C GLY A 586 3.58 -1.77 -7.28
N ASP A 587 4.65 -2.56 -7.15
CA ASP A 587 5.99 -2.05 -6.82
C ASP A 587 6.60 -1.29 -7.99
N VAL A 588 7.56 -0.43 -7.67
CA VAL A 588 8.42 0.23 -8.64
C VAL A 588 9.77 -0.48 -8.69
N VAL A 589 10.24 -0.78 -9.90
CA VAL A 589 11.55 -1.42 -10.14
C VAL A 589 12.40 -0.54 -11.06
N ALA A 590 13.71 -0.57 -10.88
CA ALA A 590 14.66 0.10 -11.76
C ALA A 590 15.18 -0.88 -12.81
N LEU A 591 14.86 -0.64 -14.08
CA LEU A 591 15.46 -1.39 -15.18
C LEU A 591 16.70 -0.65 -15.66
N GLN A 592 17.86 -1.29 -15.54
CA GLN A 592 19.15 -0.72 -15.92
C GLN A 592 19.69 -1.42 -17.18
N ASP A 593 19.75 -0.67 -18.28
CA ASP A 593 20.42 -1.07 -19.51
C ASP A 593 21.66 -0.20 -19.73
N ASN A 594 22.83 -0.73 -19.39
CA ASN A 594 24.12 -0.12 -19.69
C ASN A 594 24.62 -0.46 -21.12
N GLY A 595 23.69 -0.73 -22.04
CA GLY A 595 23.94 -1.05 -23.44
C GLY A 595 24.12 -2.56 -23.69
N VAL A 596 23.84 -3.39 -22.69
CA VAL A 596 23.99 -4.84 -22.82
C VAL A 596 22.64 -5.53 -23.04
N LEU A 597 21.56 -4.99 -22.46
CA LEU A 597 20.20 -5.48 -22.72
C LEU A 597 19.70 -5.02 -24.10
N GLN A 598 20.30 -3.96 -24.67
CA GLN A 598 20.00 -3.45 -26.01
C GLN A 598 18.53 -3.05 -26.19
N ILE A 599 17.94 -2.52 -25.12
CA ILE A 599 16.53 -2.13 -25.06
C ILE A 599 16.35 -0.83 -25.85
N ALA A 600 15.32 -0.78 -26.69
CA ALA A 600 15.03 0.42 -27.48
C ALA A 600 14.53 1.56 -26.59
N ASN A 601 15.20 2.71 -26.65
CA ASN A 601 14.79 3.93 -25.99
C ASN A 601 13.93 4.76 -26.96
N TYR A 602 12.63 4.87 -26.70
CA TYR A 602 11.70 5.61 -27.56
C TYR A 602 11.89 7.13 -27.52
N LYS A 603 12.55 7.69 -26.50
CA LYS A 603 12.87 9.12 -26.44
C LYS A 603 14.05 9.47 -27.36
N THR A 604 15.08 8.64 -27.38
CA THR A 604 16.33 8.91 -28.13
C THR A 604 16.46 8.18 -29.46
N GLY A 605 15.66 7.13 -29.69
CA GLY A 605 15.74 6.25 -30.85
C GLY A 605 16.94 5.29 -30.85
N LYS A 606 17.70 5.19 -29.74
CA LYS A 606 18.90 4.34 -29.61
C LYS A 606 18.59 3.03 -28.87
N ARG A 607 19.45 2.03 -29.00
CA ARG A 607 19.40 0.75 -28.24
C ARG A 607 20.23 0.83 -26.96
N LEU A 608 19.76 1.69 -26.07
CA LEU A 608 20.34 1.96 -24.77
C LEU A 608 19.25 2.65 -23.94
N LEU A 609 18.54 1.88 -23.11
CA LEU A 609 17.50 2.47 -22.27
C LEU A 609 18.09 3.41 -21.21
N GLY A 610 19.28 3.08 -20.70
CA GLY A 610 19.79 3.66 -19.45
C GLY A 610 19.06 3.08 -18.26
N THR A 611 18.99 3.85 -17.18
CA THR A 611 18.21 3.50 -15.98
C THR A 611 16.85 4.17 -16.05
N GLN A 612 15.78 3.39 -15.95
CA GLN A 612 14.41 3.91 -15.89
C GLN A 612 13.57 3.13 -14.88
N LEU A 613 12.67 3.84 -14.19
CA LEU A 613 11.72 3.26 -13.26
C LEU A 613 10.47 2.76 -13.99
N PHE A 614 10.02 1.57 -13.62
CA PHE A 614 8.80 0.95 -14.13
C PHE A 614 7.91 0.48 -12.98
N GLU A 615 6.60 0.55 -13.17
CA GLU A 615 5.64 -0.07 -12.25
C GLU A 615 5.37 -1.51 -12.67
N VAL A 616 5.34 -2.42 -11.70
CA VAL A 616 5.02 -3.82 -11.89
C VAL A 616 3.50 -3.99 -11.93
N THR A 617 2.94 -4.27 -13.09
CA THR A 617 1.48 -4.46 -13.25
C THR A 617 1.05 -5.92 -13.16
N GLU A 618 1.94 -6.86 -13.49
CA GLU A 618 1.69 -8.28 -13.27
C GLU A 618 2.94 -8.95 -12.73
N ARG A 619 2.71 -9.91 -11.84
CA ARG A 619 3.72 -10.80 -11.29
C ARG A 619 3.18 -12.21 -11.35
N SER A 620 3.97 -13.17 -11.81
CA SER A 620 3.64 -14.60 -11.77
C SER A 620 4.83 -15.37 -11.24
N MET A 621 4.68 -15.93 -10.03
CA MET A 621 5.69 -16.75 -9.39
C MET A 621 5.40 -18.22 -9.62
N ASN A 622 6.40 -18.97 -10.07
CA ASN A 622 6.34 -20.42 -10.09
C ASN A 622 7.23 -20.97 -8.97
N LEU A 623 6.61 -21.42 -7.86
CA LEU A 623 7.34 -21.93 -6.70
C LEU A 623 8.07 -23.25 -7.00
N LYS A 624 7.70 -23.97 -8.07
CA LYS A 624 8.37 -25.22 -8.46
C LYS A 624 9.67 -24.95 -9.23
N SER A 625 9.62 -24.04 -10.20
CA SER A 625 10.79 -23.73 -11.05
C SER A 625 11.70 -22.66 -10.45
N GLY A 626 11.23 -21.89 -9.46
CA GLY A 626 11.99 -20.76 -8.92
C GLY A 626 12.13 -19.60 -9.90
N ASN A 627 11.18 -19.43 -10.83
CA ASN A 627 11.21 -18.33 -11.79
C ASN A 627 10.06 -17.37 -11.51
N VAL A 628 10.28 -16.08 -11.74
CA VAL A 628 9.26 -15.05 -11.61
C VAL A 628 9.13 -14.30 -12.92
N GLN A 629 7.94 -14.32 -13.50
CA GLN A 629 7.61 -13.53 -14.68
C GLN A 629 6.98 -12.22 -14.23
N LEU A 630 7.52 -11.10 -14.71
CA LEU A 630 6.96 -9.77 -14.47
C LEU A 630 6.36 -9.20 -15.76
N LYS A 631 5.39 -8.30 -15.61
CA LYS A 631 4.97 -7.34 -16.63
C LYS A 631 5.11 -5.95 -16.05
N ILE A 632 6.08 -5.22 -16.56
CA ILE A 632 6.42 -3.88 -16.10
C ILE A 632 5.97 -2.84 -17.13
N ILE A 633 5.43 -1.73 -16.66
CA ILE A 633 4.92 -0.65 -17.50
C ILE A 633 5.62 0.64 -17.11
N SER A 634 6.15 1.35 -18.09
CA SER A 634 6.55 2.73 -17.87
C SER A 634 5.39 3.66 -18.21
N GLY A 635 5.14 4.61 -17.31
CA GLY A 635 4.62 5.89 -17.75
C GLY A 635 5.78 6.58 -18.44
N ILE A 636 5.73 6.77 -19.75
CA ILE A 636 6.42 7.94 -20.30
C ILE A 636 5.78 9.12 -19.55
N PRO A 637 6.50 9.92 -18.76
CA PRO A 637 5.88 10.95 -17.94
C PRO A 637 5.08 11.95 -18.76
N SER A 638 4.41 12.82 -18.03
CA SER A 638 3.69 14.00 -18.49
C SER A 638 4.62 14.85 -19.34
N GLN A 639 4.37 14.86 -20.65
CA GLN A 639 5.36 15.36 -21.62
C GLN A 639 6.68 14.57 -21.54
N ALA A 640 7.55 14.62 -22.54
CA ALA A 640 8.74 13.76 -22.55
C ALA A 640 9.73 14.05 -21.39
N ASP A 641 9.43 15.02 -20.52
CA ASP A 641 10.38 15.82 -19.77
C ASP A 641 10.09 15.88 -18.25
N ASP A 642 8.90 15.54 -17.76
CA ASP A 642 8.64 15.59 -16.30
C ASP A 642 9.42 14.52 -15.52
N ARG A 643 10.16 14.95 -14.49
CA ARG A 643 10.89 14.05 -13.57
C ARG A 643 10.29 14.08 -12.16
N TYR A 644 10.37 12.95 -11.49
CA TYR A 644 9.96 12.78 -10.09
C TYR A 644 11.07 12.04 -9.36
N GLY A 645 11.24 12.33 -8.07
CA GLY A 645 12.24 11.66 -7.24
C GLY A 645 11.91 11.76 -5.77
N VAL A 646 12.62 10.98 -4.96
CA VAL A 646 12.56 11.06 -3.49
C VAL A 646 13.72 11.90 -2.96
N ILE A 647 13.64 12.28 -1.69
CA ILE A 647 14.77 12.88 -0.98
C ILE A 647 15.91 11.85 -0.91
N SER A 648 17.14 12.30 -1.16
CA SER A 648 18.32 11.44 -1.15
C SER A 648 18.71 10.98 0.27
N PRO A 649 19.39 9.82 0.39
CA PRO A 649 19.98 9.43 1.66
C PRO A 649 21.15 10.36 2.01
N SER A 650 21.35 10.52 3.33
CA SER A 650 22.45 11.25 3.96
C SER A 650 22.83 10.54 5.25
N SER A 651 24.12 10.48 5.56
CA SER A 651 24.63 9.87 6.80
C SER A 651 25.78 10.65 7.43
N LEU A 652 25.79 10.74 8.76
CA LEU A 652 26.91 11.29 9.52
C LEU A 652 28.03 10.25 9.68
N ILE A 653 29.27 10.71 9.62
CA ILE A 653 30.48 9.91 9.88
C ILE A 653 30.76 9.89 11.38
N ALA A 654 30.80 8.70 11.98
CA ALA A 654 31.27 8.47 13.35
C ALA A 654 32.80 8.45 13.43
N SER A 655 33.44 7.76 12.49
CA SER A 655 34.90 7.69 12.37
C SER A 655 35.31 7.30 10.94
N ALA A 656 36.53 7.60 10.53
CA ALA A 656 37.00 7.25 9.19
C ALA A 656 38.52 7.00 9.10
N THR A 657 38.90 6.24 8.09
CA THR A 657 40.22 6.25 7.45
C THR A 657 40.09 6.86 6.06
N VAL A 658 41.21 6.95 5.31
CA VAL A 658 41.17 7.47 3.93
C VAL A 658 40.39 6.57 2.96
N ASP A 659 40.24 5.28 3.28
CA ASP A 659 39.62 4.27 2.41
C ASP A 659 38.35 3.64 3.03
N ARG A 660 37.97 4.04 4.25
CA ARG A 660 36.80 3.51 4.95
C ARG A 660 36.10 4.58 5.78
N LEU A 661 34.78 4.59 5.74
CA LEU A 661 33.95 5.53 6.49
C LEU A 661 32.99 4.73 7.37
N THR A 662 33.07 4.89 8.69
CA THR A 662 32.10 4.34 9.64
C THR A 662 31.00 5.37 9.85
N ILE A 663 29.80 5.08 9.36
CA ILE A 663 28.63 5.95 9.50
C ILE A 663 27.90 5.71 10.83
N GLN A 664 26.92 6.55 11.16
CA GLN A 664 26.03 6.38 12.31
C GLN A 664 24.58 6.72 11.96
N ASP A 665 23.65 6.19 12.74
CA ASP A 665 22.23 6.51 12.67
C ASP A 665 22.04 8.03 12.74
N SER A 666 21.50 8.60 11.66
CA SER A 666 21.40 10.05 11.50
C SER A 666 20.15 10.45 10.74
N PHE A 667 19.72 11.70 10.92
CA PHE A 667 18.58 12.32 10.23
C PHE A 667 17.28 11.52 10.33
N GLY A 668 16.93 11.08 11.55
CA GLY A 668 15.67 10.37 11.83
C GLY A 668 15.78 8.84 11.79
N ALA A 669 16.99 8.28 11.59
CA ALA A 669 17.30 6.85 11.68
C ALA A 669 16.23 5.97 11.01
N LEU A 670 16.07 6.08 9.70
CA LEU A 670 15.09 5.29 8.93
C LEU A 670 15.23 3.78 9.17
N TYR A 671 16.47 3.32 9.40
CA TYR A 671 16.82 1.96 9.77
C TYR A 671 17.65 1.99 11.07
N PRO A 672 17.01 2.10 12.25
CA PRO A 672 17.73 2.18 13.51
C PRO A 672 18.57 0.91 13.73
N GLY A 673 19.86 1.06 13.98
CA GLY A 673 20.78 -0.07 14.13
C GLY A 673 21.31 -0.67 12.82
N ASP A 674 20.92 -0.15 11.65
CA ASP A 674 21.33 -0.66 10.33
C ASP A 674 21.38 0.43 9.24
N GLU A 675 22.16 1.50 9.50
CA GLU A 675 22.24 2.69 8.63
C GLU A 675 22.73 2.38 7.19
N GLN A 676 23.45 1.27 6.96
CA GLN A 676 23.89 0.87 5.60
C GLN A 676 22.74 0.64 4.63
N GLU A 677 21.55 0.25 5.10
CA GLU A 677 20.39 -0.02 4.22
C GLU A 677 20.01 1.19 3.37
N LYS A 678 20.34 2.42 3.83
CA LYS A 678 20.22 3.65 3.02
C LYS A 678 21.08 3.64 1.76
N TRP A 679 22.20 2.91 1.78
CA TRP A 679 23.30 3.02 0.83
C TRP A 679 23.54 1.77 -0.02
N VAL A 680 23.05 0.60 0.39
CA VAL A 680 23.28 -0.70 -0.30
C VAL A 680 22.89 -0.63 -1.79
N ASN A 681 21.82 0.09 -2.12
CA ASN A 681 21.34 0.26 -3.50
C ASN A 681 22.24 1.15 -4.38
N TYR A 682 23.25 1.80 -3.81
CA TYR A 682 24.19 2.70 -4.50
C TYR A 682 25.62 2.15 -4.51
N ILE A 683 25.81 0.87 -4.20
CA ILE A 683 27.10 0.21 -4.37
C ILE A 683 27.50 0.26 -5.85
N GLY A 684 28.68 0.79 -6.13
CA GLY A 684 29.19 1.06 -7.47
C GLY A 684 28.97 2.50 -7.95
N GLU A 685 28.13 3.28 -7.27
CA GLU A 685 27.88 4.69 -7.58
C GLU A 685 28.83 5.62 -6.82
N LYS A 686 28.94 6.86 -7.30
CA LYS A 686 29.72 7.91 -6.62
C LYS A 686 28.97 8.46 -5.41
N ILE A 687 29.70 8.75 -4.34
CA ILE A 687 29.24 9.49 -3.17
C ILE A 687 30.13 10.73 -2.99
N ILE A 688 29.64 11.72 -2.25
CA ILE A 688 30.41 12.89 -1.85
C ILE A 688 30.57 12.90 -0.34
N VAL A 689 31.77 13.23 0.13
CA VAL A 689 32.06 13.42 1.55
C VAL A 689 32.38 14.89 1.76
N HIS A 690 31.65 15.54 2.67
CA HIS A 690 31.84 16.96 2.95
C HIS A 690 31.63 17.30 4.43
N ASP A 691 32.09 18.48 4.84
CA ASP A 691 31.71 19.10 6.11
C ASP A 691 30.47 20.00 5.94
N ASP A 692 29.85 20.43 7.04
CA ASP A 692 28.65 21.28 7.01
C ASP A 692 28.85 22.59 6.23
N ASP A 693 30.06 23.12 6.26
CA ASP A 693 30.44 24.38 5.60
C ASP A 693 30.95 24.20 4.16
N TRP A 694 31.02 22.96 3.65
CA TRP A 694 31.56 22.60 2.32
C TRP A 694 33.01 23.07 2.06
N ASN A 695 33.80 23.30 3.12
CA ASN A 695 35.23 23.61 3.00
C ASN A 695 36.05 22.37 2.64
N PHE A 696 35.60 21.19 3.06
CA PHE A 696 36.07 19.90 2.58
C PHE A 696 34.98 19.29 1.70
N SER A 697 35.35 18.83 0.50
CA SER A 697 34.43 18.13 -0.38
C SER A 697 35.19 17.25 -1.36
N GLU A 698 34.94 15.95 -1.32
CA GLU A 698 35.58 14.97 -2.21
C GLU A 698 34.58 13.92 -2.69
N GLU A 699 34.60 13.65 -4.00
CA GLU A 699 33.82 12.55 -4.60
C GLU A 699 34.64 11.26 -4.65
N VAL A 700 34.04 10.16 -4.20
CA VAL A 700 34.61 8.80 -4.25
C VAL A 700 33.53 7.81 -4.68
N THR A 701 33.88 6.58 -5.05
CA THR A 701 32.92 5.52 -5.36
C THR A 701 32.69 4.63 -4.15
N LEU A 702 31.44 4.35 -3.83
CA LEU A 702 31.06 3.36 -2.82
C LEU A 702 31.29 1.96 -3.39
N VAL A 703 32.25 1.21 -2.83
CA VAL A 703 32.60 -0.14 -3.30
C VAL A 703 31.79 -1.21 -2.57
N GLY A 704 31.36 -0.94 -1.34
CA GLY A 704 30.56 -1.87 -0.53
C GLY A 704 30.68 -1.57 0.96
N PHE A 705 30.34 -2.55 1.78
CA PHE A 705 30.41 -2.50 3.24
C PHE A 705 31.32 -3.61 3.78
N VAL A 706 31.89 -3.40 4.97
CA VAL A 706 32.68 -4.43 5.65
C VAL A 706 31.74 -5.54 6.17
N PRO A 707 31.92 -6.82 5.79
CA PRO A 707 30.96 -7.88 6.16
C PRO A 707 30.80 -8.12 7.67
N ALA A 708 31.77 -7.70 8.48
CA ALA A 708 31.76 -7.84 9.93
C ALA A 708 31.20 -6.60 10.66
N ASP A 709 31.05 -5.48 9.96
CA ASP A 709 30.55 -4.22 10.51
C ASP A 709 29.67 -3.50 9.47
N PRO A 710 28.34 -3.58 9.64
CA PRO A 710 27.40 -2.98 8.70
C PRO A 710 27.50 -1.45 8.64
N TYR A 711 28.20 -0.79 9.56
CA TYR A 711 28.36 0.66 9.51
C TYR A 711 29.56 1.14 8.72
N THR A 712 30.47 0.26 8.32
CA THR A 712 31.73 0.68 7.67
C THR A 712 31.67 0.54 6.15
N MET A 713 31.52 1.68 5.48
CA MET A 713 31.62 1.84 4.03
C MET A 713 33.06 1.65 3.55
N ILE A 714 33.22 0.99 2.40
CA ILE A 714 34.47 0.84 1.67
C ILE A 714 34.40 1.74 0.44
N ILE A 715 35.39 2.62 0.28
CA ILE A 715 35.38 3.64 -0.78
C ILE A 715 36.63 3.56 -1.68
N SER A 716 36.49 3.98 -2.94
CA SER A 716 37.61 4.06 -3.89
C SER A 716 37.39 5.18 -4.93
N PRO A 717 38.39 6.01 -5.25
CA PRO A 717 39.72 6.06 -4.67
C PRO A 717 39.69 6.48 -3.19
N ALA A 718 40.82 6.33 -2.49
CA ALA A 718 40.94 6.83 -1.12
C ALA A 718 40.86 8.37 -1.09
N LEU A 719 40.22 8.92 -0.06
CA LEU A 719 40.16 10.35 0.23
C LEU A 719 41.56 10.93 0.48
N SER A 720 41.74 12.22 0.24
CA SER A 720 43.02 12.89 0.47
C SER A 720 43.42 12.90 1.96
N VAL A 721 42.43 12.95 2.84
CA VAL A 721 42.58 12.90 4.31
C VAL A 721 41.45 12.08 4.92
N ALA A 722 41.70 11.49 6.09
CA ALA A 722 40.63 10.82 6.84
C ALA A 722 39.68 11.88 7.42
N PRO A 723 38.39 11.89 7.04
CA PRO A 723 37.45 12.90 7.51
C PRO A 723 37.19 12.74 9.02
N PRO A 724 37.16 13.83 9.80
CA PRO A 724 36.73 13.82 11.19
C PRO A 724 35.29 13.31 11.38
N SER A 725 34.97 12.94 12.63
CA SER A 725 33.59 12.69 13.04
C SER A 725 32.72 13.93 12.83
N GLY A 726 31.47 13.72 12.40
CA GLY A 726 30.51 14.78 12.11
C GLY A 726 30.48 15.21 10.64
N TYR A 727 31.42 14.76 9.81
CA TYR A 727 31.35 14.95 8.36
C TYR A 727 30.19 14.14 7.78
N ILE A 728 29.70 14.55 6.62
CA ILE A 728 28.51 14.00 5.98
C ILE A 728 28.91 13.20 4.74
N VAL A 729 28.26 12.05 4.57
CA VAL A 729 28.23 11.29 3.32
C VAL A 729 26.90 11.57 2.64
N ASP A 730 26.96 12.05 1.40
CA ASP A 730 25.82 12.44 0.57
C ASP A 730 25.95 11.90 -0.86
N ILE A 731 24.87 12.04 -1.65
CA ILE A 731 24.94 11.82 -3.10
C ILE A 731 25.65 13.01 -3.77
N PRO A 732 26.38 12.80 -4.88
CA PRO A 732 27.03 13.88 -5.61
C PRO A 732 26.01 14.87 -6.18
N ALA A 733 26.43 16.12 -6.37
CA ALA A 733 25.61 17.14 -7.01
C ALA A 733 25.20 16.74 -8.44
N TYR A 734 24.17 17.41 -8.98
CA TYR A 734 23.74 17.14 -10.35
C TYR A 734 24.91 17.37 -11.32
N PRO A 735 25.24 16.40 -12.20
CA PRO A 735 26.40 16.52 -13.08
C PRO A 735 26.29 17.71 -14.04
N THR A 736 27.39 18.43 -14.21
CA THR A 736 27.54 19.45 -15.28
C THR A 736 27.82 18.83 -16.65
N SER A 737 28.03 17.51 -16.71
CA SER A 737 28.22 16.77 -17.96
C SER A 737 26.96 16.81 -18.82
N LEU A 738 27.13 16.97 -20.14
CA LEU A 738 26.05 16.84 -21.12
C LEU A 738 25.65 15.37 -21.38
N ASP A 739 26.42 14.42 -20.84
CA ASP A 739 26.08 13.00 -20.92
C ASP A 739 24.99 12.64 -19.91
N THR A 740 23.80 12.33 -20.43
CA THR A 740 22.61 11.95 -19.65
C THR A 740 22.82 10.70 -18.80
N TYR A 741 23.79 9.84 -19.13
CA TYR A 741 24.01 8.58 -18.40
C TYR A 741 24.86 8.74 -17.13
N VAL A 742 25.59 9.85 -16.99
CA VAL A 742 26.36 10.15 -15.77
C VAL A 742 25.38 10.32 -14.60
N ASN A 743 25.62 9.57 -13.51
CA ASN A 743 24.77 9.53 -12.32
C ASN A 743 23.29 9.21 -12.64
N SER A 744 23.02 8.43 -13.70
CA SER A 744 21.66 8.13 -14.14
C SER A 744 20.80 7.45 -13.08
N VAL A 745 21.41 6.65 -12.19
CA VAL A 745 20.73 6.06 -11.03
C VAL A 745 20.20 7.14 -10.09
N TYR A 746 21.05 8.07 -9.66
CA TYR A 746 20.61 9.19 -8.82
C TYR A 746 19.57 10.07 -9.51
N LYS A 747 19.76 10.39 -10.81
CA LYS A 747 18.81 11.19 -11.59
C LYS A 747 17.43 10.52 -11.71
N ALA A 748 17.39 9.19 -11.75
CA ALA A 748 16.15 8.44 -11.87
C ALA A 748 15.42 8.27 -10.53
N ILE A 749 16.15 8.31 -9.41
CA ILE A 749 15.62 7.99 -8.07
C ILE A 749 15.35 9.26 -7.26
N HIS A 750 16.27 10.22 -7.25
CA HIS A 750 16.22 11.38 -6.36
C HIS A 750 15.91 12.67 -7.09
N ALA A 751 15.25 13.56 -6.36
CA ALA A 751 15.05 14.93 -6.79
C ALA A 751 16.33 15.74 -6.56
N PHE A 752 16.74 16.50 -7.57
CA PHE A 752 17.76 17.53 -7.45
C PHE A 752 17.07 18.89 -7.47
N LEU A 753 17.61 19.84 -6.70
CA LEU A 753 17.10 21.21 -6.73
C LEU A 753 17.39 21.83 -8.10
N ASP A 754 16.33 22.25 -8.77
CA ASP A 754 16.43 22.97 -10.03
C ASP A 754 17.06 24.35 -9.83
N PRO A 755 17.79 24.88 -10.82
CA PRO A 755 18.29 26.24 -10.76
C PRO A 755 17.12 27.23 -10.78
N THR A 756 17.05 28.09 -9.77
CA THR A 756 16.20 29.30 -9.78
C THR A 756 17.05 30.48 -10.24
N VAL A 757 16.53 31.28 -11.18
CA VAL A 757 17.23 32.47 -11.71
C VAL A 757 16.37 33.72 -11.57
N SER A 758 16.93 34.79 -11.03
CA SER A 758 16.26 36.09 -10.98
C SER A 758 16.20 36.73 -12.36
N VAL A 759 15.02 37.27 -12.69
CA VAL A 759 14.86 38.13 -13.87
C VAL A 759 15.58 39.45 -13.62
N VAL A 760 16.23 40.01 -14.65
CA VAL A 760 16.84 41.35 -14.61
C VAL A 760 15.86 42.40 -15.10
N SER A 761 15.25 42.16 -16.26
CA SER A 761 14.18 43.01 -16.81
C SER A 761 13.35 42.29 -17.86
N GLY A 762 12.06 42.58 -17.97
CA GLY A 762 11.18 42.16 -19.06
C GLY A 762 10.99 43.26 -20.09
N SER A 763 11.02 42.90 -21.38
CA SER A 763 10.70 43.83 -22.48
C SER A 763 9.26 43.67 -22.98
N THR A 764 8.71 42.45 -22.90
CA THR A 764 7.32 42.13 -23.24
C THR A 764 6.82 41.02 -22.32
N GLN A 765 5.55 40.62 -22.46
CA GLN A 765 5.02 39.49 -21.70
C GLN A 765 5.64 38.13 -22.06
N ALA A 766 6.41 38.03 -23.15
CA ALA A 766 7.04 36.78 -23.59
C ALA A 766 8.57 36.88 -23.63
N ILE A 767 9.17 38.01 -23.25
CA ILE A 767 10.60 38.26 -23.40
C ILE A 767 11.15 38.92 -22.14
N PHE A 768 12.18 38.30 -21.56
CA PHE A 768 12.91 38.83 -20.42
C PHE A 768 14.41 38.63 -20.56
N THR A 769 15.16 39.32 -19.70
CA THR A 769 16.62 39.26 -19.62
C THR A 769 17.04 38.74 -18.26
N VAL A 770 18.17 38.04 -18.22
CA VAL A 770 18.79 37.49 -17.00
C VAL A 770 20.23 37.97 -16.87
N ALA A 771 20.88 37.69 -15.75
CA ALA A 771 22.29 38.01 -15.59
C ALA A 771 23.15 37.20 -16.58
N SER A 772 24.26 37.78 -17.04
CA SER A 772 25.16 37.12 -18.00
C SER A 772 25.77 35.82 -17.47
N GLY A 773 25.89 35.66 -16.15
CA GLY A 773 26.32 34.41 -15.52
C GLY A 773 25.27 33.30 -15.55
N ASP A 774 23.99 33.64 -15.73
CA ASP A 774 22.87 32.71 -15.65
C ASP A 774 22.31 32.29 -17.01
N ILE A 775 22.60 33.03 -18.09
CA ILE A 775 22.05 32.75 -19.42
C ILE A 775 22.36 31.33 -19.91
N ALA A 776 23.52 30.78 -19.53
CA ALA A 776 23.93 29.42 -19.89
C ALA A 776 23.11 28.32 -19.21
N LYS A 777 22.29 28.64 -18.20
CA LYS A 777 21.37 27.70 -17.56
C LYS A 777 20.13 27.41 -18.42
N PHE A 778 19.76 28.33 -19.30
CA PHE A 778 18.55 28.24 -20.12
C PHE A 778 18.81 27.45 -21.40
N ASN A 779 17.92 26.51 -21.70
CA ASN A 779 17.98 25.70 -22.92
C ASN A 779 16.71 25.87 -23.74
N LYS A 780 16.86 25.96 -25.07
CA LYS A 780 15.72 25.99 -25.98
C LYS A 780 14.89 24.72 -25.82
N GLY A 781 13.58 24.88 -25.68
CA GLY A 781 12.63 23.80 -25.45
C GLY A 781 12.40 23.43 -23.98
N SER A 782 13.16 23.98 -23.03
CA SER A 782 12.85 23.82 -21.61
C SER A 782 11.52 24.46 -21.24
N ILE A 783 10.81 23.87 -20.29
CA ILE A 783 9.64 24.48 -19.65
C ILE A 783 10.13 25.47 -18.59
N VAL A 784 9.43 26.60 -18.43
CA VAL A 784 9.69 27.54 -17.34
C VAL A 784 8.40 28.07 -16.75
N ILE A 785 8.48 28.48 -15.49
CA ILE A 785 7.47 29.32 -14.82
C ILE A 785 8.17 30.59 -14.35
N VAL A 786 7.54 31.73 -14.60
CA VAL A 786 7.96 33.02 -14.05
C VAL A 786 7.01 33.38 -12.91
N HIS A 787 7.53 33.73 -11.75
CA HIS A 787 6.72 34.05 -10.58
C HIS A 787 7.39 35.08 -9.67
N GLU A 788 6.60 35.73 -8.80
CA GLU A 788 7.12 36.56 -7.72
C GLU A 788 7.66 35.69 -6.57
N ILE A 789 8.56 36.23 -5.75
CA ILE A 789 9.15 35.52 -4.60
C ILE A 789 8.12 34.86 -3.67
N ASP A 790 6.98 35.53 -3.43
CA ASP A 790 5.92 35.06 -2.55
C ASP A 790 4.82 34.29 -3.30
N TRP A 791 5.01 34.00 -4.59
CA TRP A 791 4.05 33.31 -5.46
C TRP A 791 2.67 33.99 -5.53
N ALA A 792 2.58 35.30 -5.23
CA ALA A 792 1.33 36.05 -5.29
C ALA A 792 0.76 36.10 -6.71
N TYR A 793 1.63 36.01 -7.71
CA TYR A 793 1.30 35.71 -9.10
C TYR A 793 2.36 34.80 -9.73
N GLN A 794 1.94 34.09 -10.78
CA GLN A 794 2.79 33.22 -11.58
C GLN A 794 2.29 33.15 -13.02
N SER A 795 3.18 32.84 -13.95
CA SER A 795 2.84 32.55 -15.34
C SER A 795 2.23 31.15 -15.48
N PRO A 796 1.50 30.86 -16.57
CA PRO A 796 1.36 29.48 -16.99
C PRO A 796 2.74 28.86 -17.31
N GLU A 797 2.81 27.53 -17.39
CA GLU A 797 3.99 26.85 -17.93
C GLU A 797 4.19 27.19 -19.40
N LEU A 798 5.39 27.66 -19.75
CA LEU A 798 5.75 28.12 -21.10
C LEU A 798 7.04 27.44 -21.55
N PHE A 799 7.20 27.23 -22.85
CA PHE A 799 8.44 26.71 -23.41
C PHE A 799 9.38 27.86 -23.78
N ILE A 800 10.68 27.65 -23.62
CA ILE A 800 11.70 28.55 -24.16
C ILE A 800 11.80 28.34 -25.67
N GLU A 801 11.43 29.36 -26.43
CA GLU A 801 11.53 29.36 -27.88
C GLU A 801 12.95 29.71 -28.36
N ASP A 802 13.61 30.64 -27.68
CA ASP A 802 14.97 31.08 -28.04
C ASP A 802 15.75 31.63 -26.83
N VAL A 803 17.08 31.49 -26.88
CA VAL A 803 18.03 31.98 -25.86
C VAL A 803 19.16 32.73 -26.56
N ASP A 804 19.20 34.05 -26.42
CA ASP A 804 20.24 34.90 -27.00
C ASP A 804 21.32 35.22 -25.97
N THR A 805 22.44 34.51 -26.05
CA THR A 805 23.62 34.71 -25.19
C THR A 805 24.33 36.05 -25.40
N GLY A 806 24.11 36.74 -26.52
CA GLY A 806 24.69 38.06 -26.79
C GLY A 806 23.97 39.19 -26.07
N THR A 807 22.66 39.05 -25.87
CA THR A 807 21.82 40.05 -25.18
C THR A 807 21.31 39.59 -23.81
N ASN A 808 21.62 38.35 -23.41
CA ASN A 808 21.09 37.66 -22.23
C ASN A 808 19.56 37.60 -22.21
N THR A 809 18.95 37.47 -23.39
CA THR A 809 17.50 37.49 -23.58
C THR A 809 16.96 36.07 -23.71
N VAL A 810 15.87 35.78 -22.99
CA VAL A 810 15.08 34.55 -23.10
C VAL A 810 13.72 34.89 -23.72
N THR A 811 13.35 34.17 -24.78
CA THR A 811 12.06 34.31 -25.47
C THR A 811 11.20 33.08 -25.21
N LEU A 812 9.96 33.30 -24.76
CA LEU A 812 9.00 32.26 -24.44
C LEU A 812 8.00 32.03 -25.58
N SER A 813 7.45 30.83 -25.66
CA SER A 813 6.48 30.41 -26.68
C SER A 813 5.11 31.10 -26.58
N GLY A 814 4.87 31.88 -25.52
CA GLY A 814 3.61 32.56 -25.26
C GLY A 814 3.73 33.62 -24.15
N PRO A 815 2.67 34.41 -23.90
CA PRO A 815 2.68 35.45 -22.88
C PRO A 815 2.59 34.90 -21.46
N CYS A 816 3.36 35.46 -20.53
CA CYS A 816 3.32 35.16 -19.09
C CYS A 816 2.03 35.65 -18.41
N GLY A 817 1.26 36.53 -19.06
CA GLY A 817 0.13 37.26 -18.45
C GLY A 817 0.53 38.57 -17.77
N PHE A 818 1.81 38.77 -17.51
CA PHE A 818 2.43 40.00 -17.01
C PHE A 818 3.77 40.24 -17.71
N VAL A 819 4.35 41.44 -17.58
CA VAL A 819 5.70 41.72 -18.07
C VAL A 819 6.68 41.38 -16.95
N PRO A 820 7.60 40.42 -17.12
CA PRO A 820 8.55 40.06 -16.09
C PRO A 820 9.37 41.27 -15.60
N SER A 821 9.72 41.29 -14.33
CA SER A 821 10.39 42.38 -13.63
C SER A 821 11.55 41.87 -12.80
N SER A 822 12.38 42.76 -12.25
CA SER A 822 13.52 42.36 -11.42
C SER A 822 13.16 41.73 -10.08
N ALA A 823 11.87 41.74 -9.71
CA ALA A 823 11.36 41.06 -8.51
C ALA A 823 10.95 39.60 -8.78
N ASP A 824 10.93 39.20 -10.06
CA ASP A 824 10.48 37.88 -10.49
C ASP A 824 11.64 36.89 -10.57
N PHE A 825 11.30 35.62 -10.39
CA PHE A 825 12.17 34.47 -10.51
C PHE A 825 11.67 33.55 -11.60
N VAL A 826 12.61 32.81 -12.18
CA VAL A 826 12.34 31.77 -13.18
C VAL A 826 12.74 30.43 -12.61
N ASP A 827 11.77 29.53 -12.55
CA ASP A 827 11.90 28.15 -12.08
C ASP A 827 11.62 27.16 -13.24
N LEU A 828 11.86 25.87 -12.96
CA LEU A 828 11.71 24.73 -13.87
C LEU A 828 12.67 24.70 -15.08
N ILE A 829 13.74 25.50 -15.05
CA ILE A 829 14.72 25.67 -16.15
C ILE A 829 15.31 24.31 -16.62
N GLY A 830 15.46 23.36 -15.70
CA GLY A 830 16.07 22.05 -15.91
C GLY A 830 17.59 22.09 -15.72
N PHE A 831 18.29 21.14 -16.36
CA PHE A 831 19.70 20.86 -16.11
C PHE A 831 20.56 20.88 -17.38
N ALA A 832 21.89 20.91 -17.19
CA ALA A 832 22.88 21.04 -18.26
C ALA A 832 22.80 19.93 -19.34
N ASP A 833 22.39 18.71 -18.97
CA ASP A 833 22.24 17.57 -19.89
C ASP A 833 20.89 17.57 -20.65
N LEU A 834 20.19 18.71 -20.67
CA LEU A 834 18.82 18.85 -21.18
C LEU A 834 17.80 17.98 -20.41
N GLY A 835 18.18 17.53 -19.21
CA GLY A 835 17.24 16.97 -18.26
C GLY A 835 16.27 18.05 -17.81
N ALA A 836 14.98 17.74 -17.83
CA ALA A 836 13.98 18.66 -17.32
C ALA A 836 13.88 18.62 -15.80
N ALA A 837 13.18 19.61 -15.28
CA ALA A 837 13.01 19.87 -13.86
C ALA A 837 12.26 18.76 -13.12
N TYR A 838 12.52 18.67 -11.81
CA TYR A 838 11.79 17.77 -10.93
C TYR A 838 10.49 18.41 -10.47
N ARG A 839 9.42 17.61 -10.43
CA ARG A 839 8.09 18.06 -10.04
C ARG A 839 7.68 17.52 -8.68
N TRP A 840 6.94 18.36 -7.96
CA TRP A 840 6.27 17.99 -6.71
C TRP A 840 4.96 17.25 -7.01
N LEU A 841 4.66 16.20 -6.23
CA LEU A 841 3.50 15.31 -6.40
C LEU A 841 2.26 15.75 -5.60
#